data_AF-A0AB74DE03-F1
#
_entry.id   AF-A0AB74DE03-F1
#
_cell.length_a   1.000
_cell.length_b   1.000
_cell.length_c   1.000
_cell.angle_alpha   90.00
_cell.angle_beta   90.00
_cell.angle_gamma   90.00
#
_symmetry.space_group_name_H-M   'P 1'
#
loop_
_entity.id
_entity.type
_entity.pdbx_description
1 polymer ?
#
loop_
_entity_poly.entity_id
_entity_poly.type
_entity_poly.pdbx_seq_one_letter_code
_entity_poly.pdbx_strand_id
1 'polypeptide(L)'
;MANIKTANRTAAWRPQRVVATLIASLLPAAAAHASGDIDCFPGATLRYDSYTCAGVPFLSPANDTRINAMLLMAGSGKLAHAFPSPAAVAPADRAARLSVPFWYDFSGWIDIGQKVTTMQVADDTQSDTYADGEGGICRSASSGTTAFNDALDAAKGLPGDDAARLRAARADMVKACAPGANAAGAGWAKPAGLQSPLGQQFATYLDGAHAFYAGDFGVAATTFGGLRDSADPWLKEAALYMVGRARLNFAQAGAFSSSNDTMSPDRVDKAALSAADAAFRDYLHAYPHGRYAASALGLQRRIAWLGGDTQQLAAMYDNAFSTWSPAASNVPLGQLANELDSKMLVSLGDDTSRIQSPAVLALVDLMRMRSADTVYWSDRKPKPLTLDELRAQKPRFAAAPALHDYLLAAYHVYVDKQPQQALALLPSSPGASLDYLALSQQTLRGFALEDSGQPAKARQLWERLIPLAKFPLQREALELALAINLERAAQIAPIFAEGSLIRSPAIRSILLQHAADADLLRREAQNRTGDAVLREIALATLLYKELTRGRYAAFLDDLALVPASPSDALKSYVQKGGVGDASYACPAIRDVAATLKRTPDDPKGLNCIAEFVRRNPPVYGGDDPLFGLSPANPRMWASKKDGPPSLGSAPSQFPGRNYTRIDSYRKVIGNAQAPADDRAYALYRAVRCFAPAGYSECGGNDIPTRTRKQWFNTLKAAYPRSKWAQSLQYYW
;
A
#
# COMPACT_ATOMS: atom_id res chain seq x y z
N MET A 1 -66.33 -39.49 5.29
CA MET A 1 -67.49 -40.11 4.62
C MET A 1 -67.86 -39.26 3.40
N ALA A 2 -67.96 -39.92 2.23
CA ALA A 2 -68.59 -39.54 0.93
C ALA A 2 -68.07 -38.26 0.19
N ASN A 3 -67.35 -38.40 -0.93
CA ASN A 3 -67.74 -38.71 -2.33
C ASN A 3 -68.31 -37.50 -3.13
N ILE A 4 -67.53 -36.85 -4.02
CA ILE A 4 -67.27 -37.13 -5.48
C ILE A 4 -68.48 -36.87 -6.40
N LYS A 5 -68.33 -35.92 -7.36
CA LYS A 5 -68.46 -36.06 -8.84
C LYS A 5 -68.41 -34.69 -9.55
N THR A 6 -67.28 -34.32 -10.19
CA THR A 6 -66.95 -34.41 -11.65
C THR A 6 -67.65 -33.43 -12.59
N ALA A 7 -66.86 -32.59 -13.27
CA ALA A 7 -67.02 -32.29 -14.69
C ALA A 7 -65.69 -31.81 -15.33
N ASN A 8 -65.25 -32.56 -16.35
CA ASN A 8 -64.08 -32.33 -17.21
C ASN A 8 -64.23 -31.11 -18.12
N ARG A 9 -63.10 -30.46 -18.46
CA ARG A 9 -62.68 -30.27 -19.87
C ARG A 9 -61.19 -29.89 -19.99
N THR A 10 -60.48 -30.72 -20.76
CA THR A 10 -59.06 -30.70 -21.13
C THR A 10 -58.73 -29.65 -22.19
N ALA A 11 -57.57 -29.01 -22.09
CA ALA A 11 -56.79 -28.54 -23.25
C ALA A 11 -55.28 -28.54 -22.92
N ALA A 12 -54.49 -29.05 -23.85
CA ALA A 12 -53.11 -29.49 -23.73
C ALA A 12 -52.05 -28.39 -23.52
N TRP A 13 -51.01 -28.68 -22.74
CA TRP A 13 -49.76 -27.92 -22.69
C TRP A 13 -48.59 -28.82 -23.16
N ARG A 14 -47.85 -28.35 -24.17
CA ARG A 14 -46.72 -29.07 -24.82
C ARG A 14 -45.41 -28.96 -24.00
N PRO A 15 -44.55 -29.99 -23.98
CA PRO A 15 -43.29 -30.01 -23.26
C PRO A 15 -42.15 -29.51 -24.15
N GLN A 16 -41.91 -28.19 -24.20
CA GLN A 16 -40.72 -27.64 -24.87
C GLN A 16 -39.91 -26.67 -24.01
N ARG A 17 -40.29 -26.45 -22.74
CA ARG A 17 -39.57 -25.54 -21.82
C ARG A 17 -38.65 -26.23 -20.82
N VAL A 18 -38.61 -27.56 -20.79
CA VAL A 18 -37.79 -28.31 -19.80
C VAL A 18 -36.39 -28.64 -20.34
N VAL A 19 -36.18 -28.67 -21.66
CA VAL A 19 -34.87 -29.02 -22.25
C VAL A 19 -33.91 -27.82 -22.31
N ALA A 20 -34.41 -26.59 -22.43
CA ALA A 20 -33.54 -25.40 -22.48
C ALA A 20 -32.88 -25.08 -21.12
N THR A 21 -33.53 -25.41 -20.01
CA THR A 21 -32.99 -25.18 -18.66
C THR A 21 -31.96 -26.23 -18.24
N LEU A 22 -31.98 -27.42 -18.86
CA LEU A 22 -31.06 -28.53 -18.56
C LEU A 22 -29.75 -28.51 -19.37
N ILE A 23 -29.70 -27.76 -20.47
CA ILE A 23 -28.46 -27.60 -21.27
C ILE A 23 -27.58 -26.47 -20.70
N ALA A 24 -28.16 -25.50 -19.98
CA ALA A 24 -27.40 -24.45 -19.31
C ALA A 24 -26.60 -24.95 -18.09
N SER A 25 -26.96 -26.10 -17.51
CA SER A 25 -26.26 -26.71 -16.36
C SER A 25 -25.13 -27.68 -16.73
N LEU A 26 -24.86 -27.89 -18.03
CA LEU A 26 -23.81 -28.78 -18.53
C LEU A 26 -22.64 -28.05 -19.20
N LEU A 27 -22.64 -26.71 -19.21
CA LEU A 27 -21.43 -25.96 -19.55
C LEU A 27 -20.47 -26.08 -18.35
N PRO A 28 -19.22 -26.53 -18.54
CA PRO A 28 -18.22 -26.39 -17.50
C PRO A 28 -18.04 -24.89 -17.30
N ALA A 29 -18.64 -24.35 -16.25
CA ALA A 29 -18.22 -23.09 -15.69
C ALA A 29 -16.80 -23.35 -15.20
N ALA A 30 -15.81 -23.10 -16.07
CA ALA A 30 -14.46 -22.89 -15.60
C ALA A 30 -14.60 -21.82 -14.53
N ALA A 31 -14.23 -22.16 -13.30
CA ALA A 31 -14.13 -21.17 -12.24
C ALA A 31 -13.26 -20.05 -12.82
N ALA A 32 -13.89 -18.94 -13.17
CA ALA A 32 -13.18 -17.74 -13.55
C ALA A 32 -12.54 -17.30 -12.23
N HIS A 33 -11.32 -17.76 -11.99
CA HIS A 33 -10.39 -17.19 -11.02
C HIS A 33 -9.96 -15.81 -11.52
N ALA A 34 -10.94 -14.94 -11.80
CA ALA A 34 -10.72 -13.53 -11.97
C ALA A 34 -10.71 -12.90 -10.57
N SER A 35 -9.76 -13.33 -9.73
CA SER A 35 -9.24 -12.40 -8.73
C SER A 35 -8.48 -11.37 -9.56
N GLY A 36 -9.04 -10.18 -9.71
CA GLY A 36 -8.19 -9.04 -10.04
C GLY A 36 -7.27 -8.86 -8.85
N ASP A 37 -5.96 -8.99 -9.07
CA ASP A 37 -5.00 -8.49 -8.09
C ASP A 37 -5.33 -7.00 -7.91
N ILE A 38 -5.78 -6.61 -6.70
CA ILE A 38 -6.01 -5.20 -6.37
C ILE A 38 -4.64 -4.60 -6.15
N ASP A 39 -3.95 -4.30 -7.24
CA ASP A 39 -2.69 -3.60 -7.19
C ASP A 39 -2.93 -2.13 -6.85
N CYS A 40 -2.26 -1.67 -5.80
CA CYS A 40 -2.17 -0.26 -5.49
C CYS A 40 -1.05 0.38 -6.30
N PHE A 41 -1.38 1.43 -7.06
CA PHE A 41 -0.38 2.26 -7.73
C PHE A 41 -0.55 3.74 -7.35
N PRO A 42 0.37 4.29 -6.52
CA PRO A 42 0.30 5.70 -6.17
C PRO A 42 0.62 6.58 -7.37
N GLY A 43 -0.30 7.48 -7.72
CA GLY A 43 -0.03 8.50 -8.75
C GLY A 43 1.13 9.44 -8.37
N ALA A 44 1.74 10.10 -9.37
CA ALA A 44 2.82 11.06 -9.15
C ALA A 44 2.29 12.41 -8.62
N THR A 45 1.70 12.43 -7.42
CA THR A 45 1.17 13.62 -6.75
C THR A 45 1.36 13.52 -5.25
N LEU A 46 1.39 14.66 -4.56
CA LEU A 46 1.45 14.72 -3.10
C LEU A 46 0.08 15.00 -2.47
N ARG A 47 -0.90 15.35 -3.30
CA ARG A 47 -2.20 15.82 -2.84
C ARG A 47 -3.20 14.70 -3.04
N TYR A 48 -3.50 14.05 -1.92
CA TYR A 48 -4.61 13.11 -1.81
C TYR A 48 -5.62 13.69 -0.82
N ASP A 49 -6.91 13.58 -1.14
CA ASP A 49 -8.03 14.07 -0.33
C ASP A 49 -8.83 12.92 0.32
N SER A 50 -8.45 11.69 0.02
CA SER A 50 -9.12 10.45 0.39
C SER A 50 -8.08 9.40 0.77
N TYR A 51 -8.49 8.41 1.56
CA TYR A 51 -7.60 7.31 1.91
C TYR A 51 -7.08 6.64 0.64
N THR A 52 -5.77 6.49 0.56
CA THR A 52 -5.06 5.86 -0.54
C THR A 52 -3.97 4.99 0.03
N CYS A 53 -3.57 4.00 -0.76
CA CYS A 53 -2.41 3.17 -0.51
C CYS A 53 -1.07 3.91 -0.77
N ALA A 54 -1.14 5.19 -1.15
CA ALA A 54 -0.01 6.11 -1.28
C ALA A 54 0.32 6.79 0.07
N GLY A 55 1.52 6.56 0.58
CA GLY A 55 2.08 7.25 1.74
C GLY A 55 2.87 8.50 1.35
N VAL A 56 2.71 9.58 2.11
CA VAL A 56 3.52 10.80 2.00
C VAL A 56 4.24 11.11 3.31
N PRO A 57 5.46 11.66 3.27
CA PRO A 57 6.29 11.89 4.46
C PRO A 57 5.94 13.20 5.18
N PHE A 58 4.65 13.51 5.28
CA PHE A 58 4.09 14.64 6.01
C PHE A 58 2.65 14.30 6.40
N LEU A 59 2.13 14.96 7.44
CA LEU A 59 0.78 14.74 7.92
C LEU A 59 -0.23 15.06 6.82
N SER A 60 -1.16 14.14 6.58
CA SER A 60 -2.21 14.31 5.58
C SER A 60 -3.43 13.50 5.98
N PRO A 61 -4.67 14.02 5.80
CA PRO A 61 -5.87 13.21 5.99
C PRO A 61 -5.86 11.90 5.19
N ALA A 62 -5.26 11.92 4.00
CA ALA A 62 -5.23 10.81 3.06
C ALA A 62 -4.20 9.71 3.38
N ASN A 63 -3.19 10.01 4.21
CA ASN A 63 -2.25 8.99 4.66
C ASN A 63 -2.98 7.87 5.39
N ASP A 64 -2.45 6.66 5.27
CA ASP A 64 -2.73 5.60 6.23
C ASP A 64 -2.51 6.11 7.67
N THR A 65 -3.42 5.72 8.56
CA THR A 65 -3.40 6.12 9.97
C THR A 65 -2.08 5.80 10.64
N ARG A 66 -1.47 4.66 10.29
CA ARG A 66 -0.19 4.20 10.83
C ARG A 66 0.97 5.10 10.41
N ILE A 67 0.93 5.63 9.19
CA ILE A 67 1.91 6.61 8.70
C ILE A 67 1.77 7.91 9.51
N ASN A 68 0.55 8.43 9.67
CA ASN A 68 0.33 9.63 10.49
C ASN A 68 0.71 9.41 11.96
N ALA A 69 0.43 8.24 12.53
CA ALA A 69 0.82 7.89 13.91
C ALA A 69 2.35 7.95 14.09
N MET A 70 3.10 7.35 13.16
CA MET A 70 4.56 7.39 13.17
C MET A 70 5.10 8.82 12.99
N LEU A 71 4.55 9.59 12.04
CA LEU A 71 4.94 10.98 11.81
C LEU A 71 4.68 11.89 13.02
N LEU A 72 3.58 11.66 13.76
CA LEU A 72 3.20 12.45 14.93
C LEU A 72 4.03 12.09 16.17
N MET A 73 4.27 10.81 16.42
CA MET A 73 4.65 10.36 17.77
C MET A 73 6.04 9.72 17.88
N ALA A 74 6.63 9.19 16.79
CA ALA A 74 7.90 8.43 16.89
C ALA A 74 9.15 9.33 16.99
N GLY A 75 9.04 10.61 16.64
CA GLY A 75 10.19 11.52 16.48
C GLY A 75 10.96 11.26 15.18
N SER A 76 11.34 12.34 14.49
CA SER A 76 11.83 12.29 13.10
C SER A 76 13.05 11.38 12.89
N GLY A 77 13.97 11.31 13.86
CA GLY A 77 15.17 10.47 13.76
C GLY A 77 14.91 8.97 13.77
N LYS A 78 13.71 8.53 14.18
CA LYS A 78 13.37 7.10 14.30
C LYS A 78 12.73 6.54 13.04
N LEU A 79 12.24 7.39 12.13
CA LEU A 79 11.50 6.95 10.94
C LEU A 79 12.40 6.30 9.87
N ALA A 80 13.72 6.45 9.94
CA ALA A 80 14.64 5.72 9.08
C ALA A 80 14.54 4.19 9.21
N HIS A 81 13.98 3.69 10.33
CA HIS A 81 13.74 2.27 10.56
C HIS A 81 12.41 1.75 9.98
N ALA A 82 11.49 2.64 9.60
CA ALA A 82 10.15 2.29 9.16
C ALA A 82 9.84 2.73 7.73
N PHE A 83 10.41 3.86 7.30
CA PHE A 83 10.18 4.39 5.95
C PHE A 83 11.16 3.82 4.93
N PRO A 84 10.73 3.64 3.68
CA PRO A 84 11.62 3.18 2.63
C PRO A 84 12.76 4.17 2.40
N SER A 85 13.92 3.62 2.04
CA SER A 85 15.09 4.40 1.67
C SER A 85 15.23 4.45 0.15
N PRO A 86 15.20 5.64 -0.49
CA PRO A 86 15.47 5.76 -1.92
C PRO A 86 16.84 5.21 -2.33
N ALA A 87 17.81 5.23 -1.40
CA ALA A 87 19.14 4.68 -1.62
C ALA A 87 19.15 3.14 -1.76
N ALA A 88 18.13 2.45 -1.22
CA ALA A 88 17.99 1.01 -1.34
C ALA A 88 17.48 0.55 -2.73
N VAL A 89 16.96 1.48 -3.55
CA VAL A 89 16.56 1.17 -4.93
C VAL A 89 17.81 1.04 -5.80
N ALA A 90 17.92 -0.08 -6.51
CA ALA A 90 19.02 -0.35 -7.43
C ALA A 90 19.12 0.76 -8.48
N PRO A 91 20.32 1.23 -8.87
CA PRO A 91 20.48 2.35 -9.79
C PRO A 91 19.67 2.23 -11.09
N ALA A 92 19.57 1.02 -11.65
CA ALA A 92 18.81 0.75 -12.88
C ALA A 92 17.30 1.01 -12.74
N ASP A 93 16.74 0.87 -11.53
CA ASP A 93 15.29 0.97 -11.28
C ASP A 93 14.86 2.37 -10.84
N ARG A 94 15.82 3.25 -10.49
CA ARG A 94 15.53 4.58 -9.92
C ARG A 94 14.77 5.50 -10.86
N ALA A 95 14.90 5.32 -12.17
CA ALA A 95 14.15 6.11 -13.16
C ALA A 95 12.70 5.62 -13.35
N ALA A 96 12.39 4.39 -12.92
CA ALA A 96 11.07 3.77 -13.05
C ALA A 96 10.26 3.78 -11.75
N ARG A 97 10.89 4.13 -10.61
CA ARG A 97 10.27 4.03 -9.28
C ARG A 97 10.40 5.35 -8.51
N LEU A 98 9.26 6.01 -8.31
CA LEU A 98 9.13 7.04 -7.29
C LEU A 98 9.25 6.40 -5.89
N SER A 99 9.96 7.06 -4.99
CA SER A 99 9.95 6.76 -3.56
C SER A 99 8.94 7.62 -2.80
N VAL A 100 8.48 8.73 -3.40
CA VAL A 100 7.35 9.53 -2.91
C VAL A 100 6.36 9.80 -4.05
N PRO A 101 5.07 9.49 -3.88
CA PRO A 101 4.50 8.75 -2.74
C PRO A 101 5.03 7.32 -2.67
N PHE A 102 5.19 6.80 -1.46
CA PHE A 102 5.63 5.41 -1.27
C PHE A 102 4.42 4.50 -1.11
N TRP A 103 4.56 3.27 -1.58
CA TRP A 103 3.67 2.20 -1.15
C TRP A 103 4.01 1.80 0.28
N TYR A 104 3.00 1.77 1.15
CA TYR A 104 3.14 1.20 2.49
C TYR A 104 2.61 -0.22 2.45
N ASP A 105 3.49 -1.19 2.61
CA ASP A 105 3.16 -2.60 2.50
C ASP A 105 2.14 -3.02 3.59
N PHE A 106 0.95 -3.37 3.15
CA PHE A 106 -0.13 -3.85 4.01
C PHE A 106 0.04 -5.32 4.38
N SER A 107 0.83 -6.11 3.65
CA SER A 107 0.94 -7.57 3.82
C SER A 107 1.57 -7.99 5.15
N GLY A 108 2.29 -7.08 5.82
CA GLY A 108 2.69 -7.25 7.22
C GLY A 108 1.52 -7.35 8.21
N TRP A 109 0.27 -7.08 7.78
CA TRP A 109 -0.95 -7.46 8.53
C TRP A 109 -1.05 -8.98 8.73
N ILE A 110 -0.65 -9.76 7.71
CA ILE A 110 -0.80 -11.22 7.70
C ILE A 110 0.52 -11.88 8.09
N ASP A 111 1.65 -11.34 7.64
CA ASP A 111 2.96 -11.92 7.92
C ASP A 111 3.71 -11.16 9.02
N ILE A 112 3.40 -11.50 10.27
CA ILE A 112 4.19 -11.11 11.46
C ILE A 112 5.46 -11.99 11.54
N GLY A 113 5.94 -12.55 10.42
CA GLY A 113 6.90 -13.66 10.40
C GLY A 113 6.33 -14.93 11.02
N GLN A 114 5.01 -15.04 11.10
CA GLN A 114 4.32 -16.11 11.81
C GLN A 114 3.71 -17.07 10.79
N LYS A 115 4.34 -18.23 10.65
CA LYS A 115 3.60 -19.41 10.18
C LYS A 115 2.50 -19.65 11.20
N VAL A 116 1.25 -19.37 10.82
CA VAL A 116 0.07 -19.71 11.62
C VAL A 116 0.10 -21.22 11.85
N THR A 117 0.59 -21.66 12.99
CA THR A 117 0.36 -23.03 13.47
C THR A 117 -0.98 -22.99 14.18
N THR A 118 -2.06 -23.18 13.41
CA THR A 118 -3.38 -23.43 13.95
C THR A 118 -3.29 -24.66 14.86
N MET A 119 -3.36 -24.46 16.18
CA MET A 119 -3.79 -25.52 17.09
C MET A 119 -5.30 -25.66 16.87
N GLN A 120 -5.70 -26.63 16.05
CA GLN A 120 -7.10 -27.07 16.05
C GLN A 120 -7.33 -27.79 17.38
N VAL A 121 -8.09 -27.17 18.28
CA VAL A 121 -8.65 -27.85 19.45
C VAL A 121 -10.17 -27.96 19.24
N ALA A 122 -10.71 -29.13 19.60
CA ALA A 122 -12.10 -29.51 19.44
C ALA A 122 -13.06 -28.56 20.17
N ASP A 123 -14.27 -28.44 19.62
CA ASP A 123 -15.37 -27.64 20.16
C ASP A 123 -15.67 -27.98 21.63
N ASP A 124 -16.04 -26.92 22.34
CA ASP A 124 -16.45 -26.78 23.73
C ASP A 124 -15.35 -26.69 24.81
N THR A 125 -15.21 -25.45 25.30
CA THR A 125 -14.57 -24.93 26.52
C THR A 125 -13.13 -24.40 26.41
N GLN A 126 -13.03 -23.06 26.48
CA GLN A 126 -11.85 -22.17 26.37
C GLN A 126 -11.24 -22.03 24.97
N SER A 127 -11.21 -20.79 24.47
CA SER A 127 -10.58 -20.50 23.17
C SER A 127 -9.08 -20.25 23.36
N ASP A 128 -8.26 -21.06 22.70
CA ASP A 128 -6.81 -20.79 22.55
C ASP A 128 -6.53 -19.72 21.48
N THR A 129 -7.57 -19.18 20.82
CA THR A 129 -7.44 -18.11 19.83
C THR A 129 -7.31 -16.75 20.51
N TYR A 130 -6.28 -16.01 20.12
CA TYR A 130 -6.05 -14.61 20.50
C TYR A 130 -6.30 -13.73 19.28
N ALA A 131 -6.28 -12.40 19.46
CA ALA A 131 -6.32 -11.47 18.34
C ALA A 131 -5.35 -11.87 17.21
N ASP A 132 -5.80 -11.74 15.97
CA ASP A 132 -5.10 -12.23 14.80
C ASP A 132 -3.62 -11.81 14.77
N GLY A 133 -2.76 -12.79 14.51
CA GLY A 133 -1.33 -12.57 14.38
C GLY A 133 -0.54 -12.46 15.71
N GLU A 134 -1.21 -12.55 16.87
CA GLU A 134 -0.53 -12.43 18.17
C GLU A 134 0.03 -13.76 18.71
N GLY A 135 -0.38 -14.89 18.11
CA GLY A 135 0.03 -16.26 18.44
C GLY A 135 -0.62 -16.80 19.73
N GLY A 136 -0.61 -18.13 19.91
CA GLY A 136 -1.14 -18.80 21.11
C GLY A 136 -0.22 -18.72 22.34
N ILE A 137 -0.67 -19.29 23.48
CA ILE A 137 0.11 -19.40 24.75
C ILE A 137 1.53 -19.95 24.55
N CYS A 138 1.69 -20.84 23.57
CA CYS A 138 2.94 -21.51 23.23
C CYS A 138 3.96 -20.65 22.47
N ARG A 139 3.62 -19.43 22.03
CA ARG A 139 4.54 -18.52 21.32
C ARG A 139 5.86 -18.28 22.07
N SER A 140 5.79 -18.29 23.41
CA SER A 140 6.94 -18.06 24.29
C SER A 140 7.66 -19.33 24.77
N ALA A 141 7.28 -20.52 24.30
CA ALA A 141 7.82 -21.79 24.81
C ALA A 141 9.32 -21.97 24.52
N SER A 142 9.74 -21.68 23.29
CA SER A 142 11.14 -21.80 22.86
C SER A 142 12.04 -20.79 23.57
N SER A 143 11.75 -19.49 23.47
CA SER A 143 12.53 -18.44 24.15
C SER A 143 12.52 -18.59 25.68
N GLY A 144 11.40 -19.05 26.25
CA GLY A 144 11.30 -19.36 27.67
C GLY A 144 12.17 -20.54 28.11
N THR A 145 12.42 -21.51 27.22
CA THR A 145 13.34 -22.64 27.50
C THR A 145 14.78 -22.17 27.53
N THR A 146 15.20 -21.33 26.59
CA THR A 146 16.52 -20.70 26.60
C THR A 146 16.72 -19.91 27.89
N ALA A 147 15.80 -19.00 28.22
CA ALA A 147 15.91 -18.17 29.41
C ALA A 147 15.93 -18.99 30.72
N PHE A 148 15.18 -20.09 30.78
CA PHE A 148 15.18 -20.99 31.93
C PHE A 148 16.53 -21.71 32.07
N ASN A 149 17.09 -22.23 30.98
CA ASN A 149 18.40 -22.90 31.00
C ASN A 149 19.52 -21.93 31.40
N ASP A 150 19.52 -20.71 30.85
CA ASP A 150 20.48 -19.66 31.21
C ASP A 150 20.38 -19.30 32.70
N ALA A 151 19.17 -19.32 33.28
CA ALA A 151 18.96 -19.09 34.70
C ALA A 151 19.51 -20.22 35.57
N LEU A 152 19.36 -21.48 35.15
CA LEU A 152 19.98 -22.62 35.84
C LEU A 152 21.52 -22.53 35.79
N ASP A 153 22.09 -22.06 34.68
CA ASP A 153 23.54 -21.86 34.54
C ASP A 153 24.05 -20.73 35.44
N ALA A 154 23.25 -19.67 35.62
CA ALA A 154 23.60 -18.53 36.46
C ALA A 154 23.34 -18.75 37.96
N ALA A 155 22.54 -19.76 38.33
CA ALA A 155 22.09 -20.02 39.69
C ALA A 155 23.23 -20.52 40.59
N LYS A 156 23.77 -19.63 41.43
CA LYS A 156 24.78 -20.01 42.43
C LYS A 156 24.17 -20.92 43.50
N GLY A 157 24.77 -22.09 43.71
CA GLY A 157 24.31 -23.04 44.73
C GLY A 157 23.27 -24.05 44.23
N LEU A 158 23.03 -24.13 42.91
CA LEU A 158 22.26 -25.20 42.30
C LEU A 158 23.18 -26.40 41.96
N PRO A 159 22.96 -27.61 42.52
CA PRO A 159 23.71 -28.80 42.16
C PRO A 159 23.56 -29.17 40.68
N GLY A 160 24.62 -29.71 40.07
CA GLY A 160 24.60 -30.13 38.66
C GLY A 160 23.51 -31.15 38.34
N ASP A 161 23.27 -32.10 39.26
CA ASP A 161 22.22 -33.10 39.12
C ASP A 161 20.81 -32.50 39.18
N ASP A 162 20.58 -31.52 40.07
CA ASP A 162 19.32 -30.77 40.14
C ASP A 162 19.09 -30.02 38.82
N ALA A 163 20.12 -29.32 38.33
CA ALA A 163 20.06 -28.59 37.06
C ALA A 163 19.77 -29.52 35.88
N ALA A 164 20.39 -30.71 35.82
CA ALA A 164 20.15 -31.69 34.76
C ALA A 164 18.70 -32.20 34.77
N ARG A 165 18.14 -32.51 35.95
CA ARG A 165 16.74 -32.93 36.11
C ARG A 165 15.76 -31.83 35.70
N LEU A 166 16.03 -30.59 36.09
CA LEU A 166 15.20 -29.44 35.74
C LEU A 166 15.20 -29.14 34.23
N ARG A 167 16.36 -29.23 33.56
CA ARG A 167 16.45 -29.09 32.09
C ARG A 167 15.66 -30.18 31.38
N ALA A 168 15.79 -31.43 31.82
CA ALA A 168 15.04 -32.55 31.25
C ALA A 168 13.53 -32.35 31.39
N ALA A 169 13.07 -31.90 32.57
CA ALA A 169 11.67 -31.61 32.82
C ALA A 169 11.13 -30.44 31.97
N ARG A 170 11.89 -29.34 31.85
CA ARG A 170 11.53 -28.23 30.96
C ARG A 170 11.39 -28.70 29.51
N ALA A 171 12.33 -29.49 29.03
CA ALA A 171 12.33 -30.02 27.66
C ALA A 171 11.15 -30.94 27.39
N ASP A 172 10.72 -31.73 28.38
CA ASP A 172 9.55 -32.59 28.26
C ASP A 172 8.24 -31.78 28.25
N MET A 173 8.10 -30.84 29.18
CA MET A 173 6.91 -29.99 29.30
C MET A 173 6.59 -29.23 28.00
N VAL A 174 7.59 -28.66 27.34
CA VAL A 174 7.37 -27.85 26.13
C VAL A 174 6.98 -28.66 24.90
N LYS A 175 7.03 -30.00 24.96
CA LYS A 175 6.47 -30.86 23.89
C LYS A 175 4.97 -30.66 23.72
N ALA A 176 4.26 -30.26 24.77
CA ALA A 176 2.84 -29.90 24.69
C ALA A 176 2.58 -28.70 23.75
N CYS A 177 3.61 -27.91 23.45
CA CYS A 177 3.57 -26.79 22.51
C CYS A 177 4.04 -27.16 21.08
N ALA A 178 4.25 -28.44 20.77
CA ALA A 178 4.64 -28.88 19.44
C ALA A 178 3.44 -28.86 18.46
N PRO A 179 3.66 -28.58 17.15
CA PRO A 179 2.58 -28.63 16.16
C PRO A 179 1.90 -30.00 16.13
N GLY A 180 0.57 -30.02 16.29
CA GLY A 180 -0.23 -31.26 16.31
C GLY A 180 -0.27 -32.01 17.66
N ALA A 181 0.28 -31.43 18.73
CA ALA A 181 0.14 -31.97 20.08
C ALA A 181 -1.23 -31.60 20.68
N ASN A 182 -1.85 -32.53 21.42
CA ASN A 182 -3.04 -32.23 22.23
C ASN A 182 -2.62 -31.42 23.48
N ALA A 183 -3.32 -30.31 23.74
CA ALA A 183 -2.97 -29.26 24.71
C ALA A 183 -3.00 -29.65 26.21
N ALA A 184 -3.12 -30.94 26.54
CA ALA A 184 -3.04 -31.40 27.92
C ALA A 184 -1.85 -32.36 28.03
N GLY A 185 -0.85 -31.97 28.84
CA GLY A 185 0.23 -32.85 29.25
C GLY A 185 -0.31 -34.02 30.06
N ALA A 186 -0.83 -35.03 29.38
CA ALA A 186 -1.18 -36.32 29.98
C ALA A 186 0.12 -36.99 30.44
N GLY A 187 0.55 -36.67 31.67
CA GLY A 187 1.76 -37.22 32.28
C GLY A 187 2.71 -36.23 32.94
N TRP A 188 2.41 -34.92 33.05
CA TRP A 188 3.29 -34.01 33.79
C TRP A 188 3.42 -34.43 35.26
N ALA A 189 4.66 -34.61 35.70
CA ALA A 189 5.01 -34.80 37.09
C ALA A 189 6.10 -33.81 37.47
N LYS A 190 5.90 -33.08 38.57
CA LYS A 190 6.91 -32.19 39.14
C LYS A 190 8.23 -32.96 39.34
N PRO A 191 9.39 -32.42 38.95
CA PRO A 191 10.67 -33.08 39.16
C PRO A 191 10.91 -33.42 40.63
N ALA A 192 11.05 -34.72 40.93
CA ALA A 192 11.33 -35.24 42.26
C ALA A 192 12.84 -35.51 42.46
N GLY A 193 13.26 -35.68 43.72
CA GLY A 193 14.63 -36.03 44.08
C GLY A 193 15.64 -34.88 43.99
N LEU A 194 15.17 -33.63 43.99
CA LEU A 194 16.00 -32.42 44.01
C LEU A 194 16.61 -32.22 45.40
N GLN A 195 17.92 -31.99 45.45
CA GLN A 195 18.71 -31.95 46.69
C GLN A 195 18.73 -30.56 47.33
N SER A 196 18.57 -29.50 46.53
CA SER A 196 18.67 -28.12 47.00
C SER A 196 17.31 -27.43 47.15
N PRO A 197 17.12 -26.55 48.15
CA PRO A 197 15.93 -25.69 48.24
C PRO A 197 15.73 -24.82 46.99
N LEU A 198 16.84 -24.38 46.38
CA LEU A 198 16.80 -23.61 45.12
C LEU A 198 16.28 -24.46 43.96
N GLY A 199 16.72 -25.72 43.84
CA GLY A 199 16.17 -26.67 42.88
C GLY A 199 14.66 -26.86 43.05
N GLN A 200 14.18 -26.96 44.29
CA GLN A 200 12.73 -27.06 44.57
C GLN A 200 11.95 -25.81 44.12
N GLN A 201 12.53 -24.61 44.24
CA GLN A 201 11.92 -23.37 43.73
C GLN A 201 11.85 -23.36 42.19
N PHE A 202 12.91 -23.79 41.50
CA PHE A 202 12.88 -23.97 40.04
C PHE A 202 11.85 -25.02 39.60
N ALA A 203 11.67 -26.11 40.36
CA ALA A 203 10.62 -27.09 40.07
C ALA A 203 9.22 -26.49 40.26
N THR A 204 9.01 -25.66 41.27
CA THR A 204 7.75 -24.91 41.45
C THR A 204 7.50 -23.94 40.29
N TYR A 205 8.55 -23.30 39.75
CA TYR A 205 8.40 -22.49 38.54
C TYR A 205 7.93 -23.33 37.35
N LEU A 206 8.47 -24.55 37.17
CA LEU A 206 8.04 -25.46 36.12
C LEU A 206 6.58 -25.92 36.30
N ASP A 207 6.12 -26.16 37.53
CA ASP A 207 4.70 -26.47 37.79
C ASP A 207 3.78 -25.31 37.37
N GLY A 208 4.17 -24.07 37.70
CA GLY A 208 3.42 -22.89 37.28
C GLY A 208 3.41 -22.74 35.75
N ALA A 209 4.53 -23.01 35.09
CA ALA A 209 4.64 -22.98 33.65
C ALA A 209 3.80 -24.07 32.98
N HIS A 210 3.75 -25.27 33.56
CA HIS A 210 2.88 -26.35 33.10
C HIS A 210 1.41 -25.93 33.17
N ALA A 211 0.96 -25.43 34.33
CA ALA A 211 -0.41 -24.91 34.49
C ALA A 211 -0.72 -23.79 33.48
N PHE A 212 0.24 -22.90 33.21
CA PHE A 212 0.08 -21.82 32.22
C PHE A 212 -0.12 -22.36 30.80
N TYR A 213 0.67 -23.35 30.37
CA TYR A 213 0.53 -23.95 29.04
C TYR A 213 -0.67 -24.90 28.91
N ALA A 214 -1.20 -25.39 30.03
CA ALA A 214 -2.41 -26.20 30.07
C ALA A 214 -3.70 -25.36 30.16
N GLY A 215 -3.61 -24.02 30.13
CA GLY A 215 -4.77 -23.12 30.24
C GLY A 215 -5.30 -22.91 31.67
N ASP A 216 -4.71 -23.57 32.68
CA ASP A 216 -5.08 -23.38 34.09
C ASP A 216 -4.39 -22.13 34.67
N PHE A 217 -4.86 -20.97 34.20
CA PHE A 217 -4.28 -19.67 34.54
C PHE A 217 -4.47 -19.30 36.02
N GLY A 218 -5.49 -19.83 36.68
CA GLY A 218 -5.73 -19.61 38.11
C GLY A 218 -4.66 -20.29 38.98
N VAL A 219 -4.39 -21.57 38.70
CA VAL A 219 -3.32 -22.33 39.36
C VAL A 219 -1.96 -21.73 38.99
N ALA A 220 -1.72 -21.41 37.73
CA ALA A 220 -0.46 -20.81 37.28
C ALA A 220 -0.14 -19.52 38.06
N ALA A 221 -1.10 -18.58 38.15
CA ALA A 221 -0.91 -17.33 38.87
C ALA A 221 -0.59 -17.54 40.36
N THR A 222 -1.24 -18.52 41.00
CA THR A 222 -1.00 -18.84 42.41
C THR A 222 0.39 -19.47 42.61
N THR A 223 0.76 -20.44 41.77
CA THR A 223 2.05 -21.14 41.86
C THR A 223 3.23 -20.19 41.59
N PHE A 224 3.13 -19.32 40.58
CA PHE A 224 4.15 -18.28 40.37
C PHE A 224 4.20 -17.27 41.53
N GLY A 225 3.04 -16.87 42.07
CA GLY A 225 2.97 -15.95 43.21
C GLY A 225 3.73 -16.46 44.45
N GLY A 226 3.81 -17.77 44.65
CA GLY A 226 4.59 -18.41 45.72
C GLY A 226 6.11 -18.22 45.61
N LEU A 227 6.62 -17.77 44.47
CA LEU A 227 8.05 -17.54 44.22
C LEU A 227 8.47 -16.06 44.36
N ARG A 228 7.55 -15.17 44.73
CA ARG A 228 7.82 -13.71 44.85
C ARG A 228 8.93 -13.35 45.85
N ASP A 229 9.17 -14.21 46.83
CA ASP A 229 10.15 -14.02 47.89
C ASP A 229 11.44 -14.85 47.67
N SER A 230 11.60 -15.43 46.47
CA SER A 230 12.83 -16.13 46.07
C SER A 230 14.06 -15.21 46.18
N ALA A 231 15.14 -15.75 46.74
CA ALA A 231 16.44 -15.07 46.78
C ALA A 231 17.17 -15.12 45.42
N ASP A 232 16.81 -16.06 44.55
CA ASP A 232 17.32 -16.09 43.19
C ASP A 232 16.67 -14.96 42.36
N PRO A 233 17.48 -14.07 41.76
CA PRO A 233 16.98 -12.86 41.11
C PRO A 233 16.17 -13.18 39.83
N TRP A 234 16.53 -14.24 39.09
CA TRP A 234 15.78 -14.60 37.89
C TRP A 234 14.41 -15.18 38.25
N LEU A 235 14.37 -16.13 39.18
CA LEU A 235 13.12 -16.75 39.63
C LEU A 235 12.14 -15.71 40.17
N LYS A 236 12.63 -14.77 40.98
CA LYS A 236 11.80 -13.70 41.54
C LYS A 236 11.17 -12.83 40.46
N GLU A 237 12.00 -12.33 39.54
CA GLU A 237 11.56 -11.44 38.46
C GLU A 237 10.63 -12.16 37.48
N ALA A 238 11.01 -13.36 37.02
CA ALA A 238 10.23 -14.15 36.07
C ALA A 238 8.88 -14.57 36.65
N ALA A 239 8.83 -14.97 37.93
CA ALA A 239 7.59 -15.34 38.59
C ALA A 239 6.62 -14.15 38.67
N LEU A 240 7.08 -12.97 39.11
CA LEU A 240 6.24 -11.77 39.20
C LEU A 240 5.65 -11.38 37.83
N TYR A 241 6.47 -11.43 36.77
CA TYR A 241 5.98 -11.19 35.42
C TYR A 241 4.97 -12.25 34.95
N MET A 242 5.21 -13.52 35.27
CA MET A 242 4.31 -14.62 34.88
C MET A 242 2.98 -14.61 35.63
N VAL A 243 2.90 -14.07 36.86
CA VAL A 243 1.63 -13.82 37.55
C VAL A 243 0.74 -12.90 36.71
N GLY A 244 1.28 -11.77 36.23
CA GLY A 244 0.56 -10.83 35.38
C GLY A 244 0.08 -11.49 34.07
N ARG A 245 0.95 -12.27 33.41
CA ARG A 245 0.58 -13.00 32.18
C ARG A 245 -0.52 -14.02 32.43
N ALA A 246 -0.45 -14.79 33.50
CA ALA A 246 -1.48 -15.78 33.83
C ALA A 246 -2.83 -15.09 34.06
N ARG A 247 -2.86 -14.03 34.89
CA ARG A 247 -4.08 -13.24 35.14
C ARG A 247 -4.67 -12.63 33.88
N LEU A 248 -3.84 -12.09 32.98
CA LEU A 248 -4.30 -11.53 31.71
C LEU A 248 -4.89 -12.58 30.78
N ASN A 249 -4.30 -13.78 30.74
CA ASN A 249 -4.85 -14.88 29.94
C ASN A 249 -6.17 -15.39 30.49
N PHE A 250 -6.29 -15.50 31.82
CA PHE A 250 -7.58 -15.76 32.47
C PHE A 250 -8.62 -14.69 32.09
N ALA A 251 -8.22 -13.41 32.10
CA ALA A 251 -9.12 -12.30 31.79
C ALA A 251 -9.72 -12.36 30.37
N GLN A 252 -8.99 -12.90 29.40
CA GLN A 252 -9.37 -12.88 27.99
C GLN A 252 -9.80 -14.23 27.41
N ALA A 253 -9.81 -15.31 28.20
CA ALA A 253 -10.08 -16.67 27.73
C ALA A 253 -11.45 -16.83 27.03
N GLY A 254 -12.43 -15.99 27.39
CA GLY A 254 -13.75 -15.95 26.73
C GLY A 254 -13.93 -14.83 25.71
N ALA A 255 -12.95 -13.93 25.56
CA ALA A 255 -13.09 -12.69 24.79
C ALA A 255 -12.99 -12.88 23.27
N PHE A 256 -12.49 -14.03 22.81
CA PHE A 256 -12.29 -14.40 21.41
C PHE A 256 -12.98 -15.73 21.11
N SER A 257 -13.36 -15.96 19.85
CA SER A 257 -14.02 -17.19 19.41
C SER A 257 -13.46 -17.70 18.09
N SER A 258 -13.59 -19.00 17.83
CA SER A 258 -13.14 -19.64 16.57
C SER A 258 -13.89 -19.18 15.32
N SER A 259 -15.05 -18.54 15.49
CA SER A 259 -15.95 -18.11 14.40
C SER A 259 -16.01 -16.58 14.21
N ASN A 260 -15.28 -15.81 15.01
CA ASN A 260 -15.21 -14.35 14.90
C ASN A 260 -13.91 -13.83 15.50
N ASP A 261 -13.09 -13.19 14.66
CA ASP A 261 -11.79 -12.60 15.02
C ASP A 261 -11.93 -11.27 15.79
N THR A 262 -13.16 -10.77 15.96
CA THR A 262 -13.46 -9.54 16.71
C THR A 262 -13.55 -9.81 18.22
N MET A 263 -12.79 -9.06 19.01
CA MET A 263 -12.84 -9.11 20.48
C MET A 263 -14.24 -8.76 21.00
N SER A 264 -14.77 -9.58 21.91
CA SER A 264 -16.07 -9.39 22.57
C SER A 264 -15.88 -8.81 23.99
N PRO A 265 -16.10 -7.48 24.19
CA PRO A 265 -15.77 -6.81 25.46
C PRO A 265 -16.53 -7.34 26.66
N ASP A 266 -17.77 -7.82 26.45
CA ASP A 266 -18.65 -8.35 27.49
C ASP A 266 -18.20 -9.71 28.02
N ARG A 267 -17.29 -10.39 27.31
CA ARG A 267 -16.73 -11.70 27.71
C ARG A 267 -15.35 -11.60 28.37
N VAL A 268 -14.87 -10.38 28.63
CA VAL A 268 -13.64 -10.14 29.38
C VAL A 268 -13.92 -10.21 30.88
N ASP A 269 -13.22 -11.06 31.62
CA ASP A 269 -13.29 -11.09 33.09
C ASP A 269 -12.61 -9.85 33.67
N LYS A 270 -13.42 -8.92 34.17
CA LYS A 270 -12.96 -7.62 34.66
C LYS A 270 -12.17 -7.71 35.97
N ALA A 271 -12.46 -8.70 36.82
CA ALA A 271 -11.75 -8.87 38.08
C ALA A 271 -10.33 -9.39 37.84
N ALA A 272 -10.18 -10.37 36.95
CA ALA A 272 -8.89 -10.88 36.53
C ALA A 272 -8.11 -9.84 35.71
N LEU A 273 -8.78 -9.04 34.89
CA LEU A 273 -8.16 -7.94 34.15
C LEU A 273 -7.55 -6.90 35.11
N SER A 274 -8.31 -6.51 36.15
CA SER A 274 -7.83 -5.60 37.21
C SER A 274 -6.64 -6.21 37.98
N ALA A 275 -6.72 -7.49 38.33
CA ALA A 275 -5.62 -8.21 38.96
C ALA A 275 -4.37 -8.29 38.08
N ALA A 276 -4.55 -8.41 36.75
CA ALA A 276 -3.44 -8.38 35.80
C ALA A 276 -2.81 -6.98 35.73
N ASP A 277 -3.61 -5.90 35.70
CA ASP A 277 -3.10 -4.53 35.71
C ASP A 277 -2.24 -4.27 36.95
N ALA A 278 -2.76 -4.62 38.14
CA ALA A 278 -2.04 -4.50 39.39
C ALA A 278 -0.71 -5.27 39.35
N ALA A 279 -0.73 -6.54 38.93
CA ALA A 279 0.47 -7.37 38.85
C ALA A 279 1.54 -6.79 37.91
N PHE A 280 1.16 -6.26 36.74
CA PHE A 280 2.14 -5.63 35.83
C PHE A 280 2.65 -4.29 36.35
N ARG A 281 1.82 -3.49 37.03
CA ARG A 281 2.28 -2.25 37.68
C ARG A 281 3.27 -2.54 38.81
N ASP A 282 2.98 -3.52 39.65
CA ASP A 282 3.87 -3.96 40.73
C ASP A 282 5.20 -4.47 40.15
N TYR A 283 5.14 -5.26 39.08
CA TYR A 283 6.32 -5.71 38.36
C TYR A 283 7.15 -4.53 37.80
N LEU A 284 6.51 -3.57 37.12
CA LEU A 284 7.20 -2.41 36.55
C LEU A 284 7.76 -1.46 37.62
N HIS A 285 7.11 -1.39 38.79
CA HIS A 285 7.62 -0.64 39.94
C HIS A 285 8.87 -1.33 40.54
N ALA A 286 8.84 -2.65 40.70
CA ALA A 286 9.97 -3.41 41.23
C ALA A 286 11.14 -3.53 40.23
N TYR A 287 10.83 -3.62 38.93
CA TYR A 287 11.79 -3.85 37.85
C TYR A 287 11.56 -2.89 36.66
N PRO A 288 11.78 -1.57 36.84
CA PRO A 288 11.55 -0.57 35.79
C PRO A 288 12.43 -0.79 34.54
N HIS A 289 13.58 -1.44 34.73
CA HIS A 289 14.50 -1.84 33.66
C HIS A 289 14.70 -3.37 33.62
N GLY A 290 13.71 -4.12 34.11
CA GLY A 290 13.75 -5.58 34.14
C GLY A 290 13.72 -6.23 32.76
N ARG A 291 14.08 -7.52 32.72
CA ARG A 291 14.10 -8.40 31.54
C ARG A 291 12.78 -8.37 30.77
N TYR A 292 11.65 -8.22 31.48
CA TYR A 292 10.31 -8.25 30.89
C TYR A 292 9.64 -6.87 30.85
N ALA A 293 10.33 -5.77 31.17
CA ALA A 293 9.75 -4.43 31.27
C ALA A 293 9.06 -3.98 29.96
N ALA A 294 9.75 -4.12 28.81
CA ALA A 294 9.17 -3.77 27.52
C ALA A 294 7.92 -4.60 27.18
N SER A 295 7.90 -5.89 27.54
CA SER A 295 6.71 -6.72 27.36
C SER A 295 5.58 -6.34 28.30
N ALA A 296 5.87 -6.08 29.58
CA ALA A 296 4.87 -5.66 30.56
C ALA A 296 4.19 -4.35 30.14
N LEU A 297 4.95 -3.36 29.66
CA LEU A 297 4.40 -2.12 29.07
C LEU A 297 3.49 -2.40 27.87
N GLY A 298 3.83 -3.37 27.02
CA GLY A 298 2.97 -3.82 25.92
C GLY A 298 1.68 -4.47 26.42
N LEU A 299 1.77 -5.33 27.45
CA LEU A 299 0.61 -6.01 28.02
C LEU A 299 -0.32 -5.06 28.79
N GLN A 300 0.20 -3.96 29.35
CA GLN A 300 -0.64 -2.90 29.91
C GLN A 300 -1.52 -2.21 28.85
N ARG A 301 -1.02 -2.04 27.61
CA ARG A 301 -1.86 -1.55 26.50
C ARG A 301 -2.97 -2.54 26.17
N ARG A 302 -2.66 -3.83 26.13
CA ARG A 302 -3.66 -4.89 25.92
C ARG A 302 -4.73 -4.87 27.02
N ILE A 303 -4.32 -4.66 28.27
CA ILE A 303 -5.24 -4.53 29.41
C ILE A 303 -6.18 -3.35 29.22
N ALA A 304 -5.66 -2.16 28.89
CA ALA A 304 -6.48 -0.98 28.63
C ALA A 304 -7.47 -1.19 27.47
N TRP A 305 -7.03 -1.86 26.39
CA TRP A 305 -7.90 -2.24 25.26
C TRP A 305 -9.04 -3.19 25.66
N LEU A 306 -8.73 -4.31 26.33
CA LEU A 306 -9.73 -5.26 26.83
C LEU A 306 -10.68 -4.63 27.87
N GLY A 307 -10.18 -3.63 28.60
CA GLY A 307 -10.95 -2.84 29.56
C GLY A 307 -11.90 -1.83 28.92
N GLY A 308 -11.66 -1.43 27.67
CA GLY A 308 -12.36 -0.32 27.02
C GLY A 308 -11.94 1.07 27.53
N ASP A 309 -10.76 1.18 28.16
CA ASP A 309 -10.22 2.45 28.65
C ASP A 309 -9.47 3.19 27.54
N THR A 310 -10.22 3.84 26.65
CA THR A 310 -9.68 4.62 25.53
C THR A 310 -8.78 5.76 25.99
N GLN A 311 -9.05 6.36 27.15
CA GLN A 311 -8.25 7.47 27.66
C GLN A 311 -6.85 6.99 28.04
N GLN A 312 -6.78 5.91 28.82
CA GLN A 312 -5.51 5.32 29.22
C GLN A 312 -4.77 4.73 28.02
N LEU A 313 -5.48 4.04 27.13
CA LEU A 313 -4.88 3.43 25.94
C LEU A 313 -4.24 4.49 25.02
N ALA A 314 -4.91 5.63 24.81
CA ALA A 314 -4.38 6.75 24.04
C ALA A 314 -3.06 7.28 24.65
N ALA A 315 -3.05 7.51 25.97
CA ALA A 315 -1.86 7.99 26.67
C ALA A 315 -0.70 6.98 26.61
N MET A 316 -1.00 5.67 26.72
CA MET A 316 0.00 4.62 26.63
C MET A 316 0.62 4.51 25.23
N TYR A 317 -0.17 4.69 24.17
CA TYR A 317 0.38 4.72 22.81
C TYR A 317 1.27 5.94 22.59
N ASP A 318 0.81 7.14 22.98
CA ASP A 318 1.61 8.37 22.87
C ASP A 318 2.99 8.20 23.56
N ASN A 319 2.99 7.64 24.76
CA ASN A 319 4.23 7.30 25.47
C ASN A 319 5.05 6.21 24.75
N ALA A 320 4.42 5.15 24.25
CA ALA A 320 5.12 4.04 23.59
C ALA A 320 5.84 4.50 22.32
N PHE A 321 5.23 5.38 21.52
CA PHE A 321 5.85 5.94 20.33
C PHE A 321 6.98 6.92 20.67
N SER A 322 6.73 7.86 21.60
CA SER A 322 7.72 8.86 21.99
C SER A 322 8.97 8.24 22.61
N THR A 323 8.82 7.12 23.32
CA THR A 323 9.94 6.36 23.92
C THR A 323 10.47 5.22 23.06
N TRP A 324 9.86 4.95 21.90
CA TRP A 324 10.25 3.83 21.03
C TRP A 324 11.73 3.88 20.67
N SER A 325 12.42 2.75 20.62
CA SER A 325 13.74 2.65 19.98
C SER A 325 13.98 1.24 19.46
N PRO A 326 14.81 1.08 18.41
CA PRO A 326 15.14 -0.25 17.89
C PRO A 326 15.78 -1.17 18.93
N ALA A 327 16.48 -0.61 19.92
CA ALA A 327 17.24 -1.36 20.92
C ALA A 327 16.41 -1.73 22.17
N ALA A 328 15.47 -0.88 22.59
CA ALA A 328 14.75 -1.07 23.85
C ALA A 328 13.29 -1.52 23.67
N SER A 329 12.70 -1.34 22.48
CA SER A 329 11.31 -1.71 22.23
C SER A 329 11.17 -3.17 21.83
N ASN A 330 10.10 -3.81 22.29
CA ASN A 330 9.83 -5.23 22.04
C ASN A 330 9.15 -5.53 20.69
N VAL A 331 8.78 -4.49 19.94
CA VAL A 331 8.15 -4.59 18.62
C VAL A 331 8.73 -3.53 17.67
N PRO A 332 8.84 -3.83 16.36
CA PRO A 332 9.16 -2.83 15.35
C PRO A 332 8.15 -1.68 15.35
N LEU A 333 8.58 -0.48 14.97
CA LEU A 333 7.73 0.72 14.96
C LEU A 333 6.46 0.55 14.10
N GLY A 334 6.59 -0.08 12.93
CA GLY A 334 5.46 -0.37 12.05
C GLY A 334 4.42 -1.31 12.72
N GLN A 335 4.87 -2.25 13.54
CA GLN A 335 3.99 -3.14 14.30
C GLN A 335 3.30 -2.41 15.45
N LEU A 336 3.99 -1.48 16.13
CA LEU A 336 3.35 -0.62 17.15
C LEU A 336 2.25 0.25 16.52
N ALA A 337 2.51 0.81 15.33
CA ALA A 337 1.49 1.55 14.59
C ALA A 337 0.32 0.69 14.17
N ASN A 338 0.58 -0.55 13.76
CA ASN A 338 -0.47 -1.52 13.47
C ASN A 338 -1.31 -1.88 14.69
N GLU A 339 -0.66 -2.02 15.85
CA GLU A 339 -1.33 -2.28 17.13
C GLU A 339 -2.29 -1.14 17.50
N LEU A 340 -1.85 0.11 17.35
CA LEU A 340 -2.69 1.29 17.56
C LEU A 340 -3.90 1.28 16.65
N ASP A 341 -3.69 1.03 15.35
CA ASP A 341 -4.76 1.07 14.36
C ASP A 341 -5.83 0.00 14.64
N SER A 342 -5.41 -1.25 14.78
CA SER A 342 -6.30 -2.40 14.99
C SER A 342 -6.99 -2.42 16.36
N LYS A 343 -6.31 -2.00 17.44
CA LYS A 343 -6.86 -2.10 18.80
C LYS A 343 -7.47 -0.82 19.31
N MET A 344 -6.93 0.34 18.96
CA MET A 344 -7.48 1.62 19.41
C MET A 344 -8.46 2.19 18.40
N LEU A 345 -8.04 2.37 17.14
CA LEU A 345 -8.82 3.13 16.16
C LEU A 345 -10.05 2.36 15.66
N VAL A 346 -9.95 1.05 15.42
CA VAL A 346 -11.11 0.22 15.04
C VAL A 346 -12.14 0.14 16.18
N SER A 347 -11.68 0.13 17.43
CA SER A 347 -12.54 0.12 18.62
C SER A 347 -13.02 1.53 19.02
N LEU A 348 -12.58 2.57 18.31
CA LEU A 348 -12.95 3.94 18.60
C LEU A 348 -14.40 4.19 18.14
N GLY A 349 -15.26 4.56 19.08
CA GLY A 349 -16.58 5.09 18.76
C GLY A 349 -16.53 6.54 18.28
N ASP A 350 -17.69 7.18 18.15
CA ASP A 350 -17.76 8.60 17.73
C ASP A 350 -17.34 9.59 18.83
N ASP A 351 -17.27 9.15 20.09
CA ASP A 351 -16.87 9.97 21.22
C ASP A 351 -15.35 10.08 21.36
N THR A 352 -14.80 11.21 20.94
CA THR A 352 -13.37 11.54 21.05
C THR A 352 -13.04 12.36 22.30
N SER A 353 -14.02 12.66 23.17
CA SER A 353 -13.85 13.51 24.36
C SER A 353 -12.85 12.95 25.37
N ARG A 354 -12.71 11.63 25.42
CA ARG A 354 -11.85 10.89 26.36
C ARG A 354 -10.37 10.89 26.00
N ILE A 355 -10.02 11.17 24.75
CA ILE A 355 -8.61 11.22 24.33
C ILE A 355 -8.00 12.49 24.92
N GLN A 356 -6.90 12.43 25.68
CA GLN A 356 -6.25 13.65 26.19
C GLN A 356 -4.91 13.94 25.52
N SER A 357 -4.30 12.93 24.89
CA SER A 357 -3.08 13.11 24.10
C SER A 357 -3.35 14.00 22.87
N PRO A 358 -2.61 15.12 22.70
CA PRO A 358 -2.71 15.95 21.51
C PRO A 358 -2.36 15.19 20.22
N ALA A 359 -1.34 14.34 20.25
CA ALA A 359 -0.88 13.60 19.09
C ALA A 359 -1.90 12.54 18.64
N VAL A 360 -2.48 11.80 19.60
CA VAL A 360 -3.51 10.80 19.28
C VAL A 360 -4.82 11.46 18.84
N LEU A 361 -5.19 12.60 19.42
CA LEU A 361 -6.35 13.36 18.95
C LEU A 361 -6.12 13.86 17.51
N ALA A 362 -4.95 14.45 17.21
CA ALA A 362 -4.63 14.90 15.86
C ALA A 362 -4.70 13.79 14.81
N LEU A 363 -4.27 12.56 15.17
CA LEU A 363 -4.41 11.38 14.32
C LEU A 363 -5.88 11.10 13.98
N VAL A 364 -6.76 11.10 14.99
CA VAL A 364 -8.21 10.89 14.81
C VAL A 364 -8.84 12.03 14.01
N ASP A 365 -8.46 13.28 14.26
CA ASP A 365 -8.98 14.42 13.51
C ASP A 365 -8.59 14.35 12.03
N LEU A 366 -7.34 14.01 11.70
CA LEU A 366 -6.91 13.78 10.31
C LEU A 366 -7.69 12.65 9.63
N MET A 367 -7.99 11.56 10.35
CA MET A 367 -8.86 10.49 9.82
C MET A 367 -10.27 11.00 9.50
N ARG A 368 -10.84 11.82 10.38
CA ARG A 368 -12.19 12.37 10.24
C ARG A 368 -12.28 13.51 9.20
N MET A 369 -11.15 13.98 8.67
CA MET A 369 -11.05 14.93 7.55
C MET A 369 -11.01 14.24 6.17
N ARG A 370 -10.97 12.91 6.09
CA ARG A 370 -10.96 12.17 4.81
C ARG A 370 -12.26 12.38 4.03
N SER A 371 -12.17 12.49 2.70
CA SER A 371 -13.34 12.54 1.82
C SER A 371 -14.20 11.28 1.93
N ALA A 372 -15.53 11.45 2.01
CA ALA A 372 -16.52 10.40 2.28
C ALA A 372 -16.74 9.38 1.13
N ASP A 373 -16.12 9.62 -0.03
CA ASP A 373 -16.35 8.90 -1.29
C ASP A 373 -15.58 7.57 -1.43
N THR A 374 -14.73 7.18 -0.46
CA THR A 374 -13.68 6.16 -0.69
C THR A 374 -13.62 5.02 0.33
N VAL A 375 -14.54 4.95 1.29
CA VAL A 375 -14.62 3.81 2.21
C VAL A 375 -15.39 2.67 1.51
N TYR A 376 -14.69 1.89 0.67
CA TYR A 376 -15.28 0.82 -0.13
C TYR A 376 -15.57 -0.48 0.65
N TRP A 377 -15.05 -0.60 1.89
CA TRP A 377 -14.98 -1.88 2.60
C TRP A 377 -15.53 -1.87 4.03
N SER A 378 -16.15 -0.78 4.50
CA SER A 378 -16.79 -0.77 5.82
C SER A 378 -18.14 -0.07 5.83
N ASP A 379 -19.12 -0.71 6.46
CA ASP A 379 -20.47 -0.17 6.66
C ASP A 379 -20.50 1.00 7.66
N ARG A 380 -19.43 1.19 8.45
CA ARG A 380 -19.23 2.38 9.28
C ARG A 380 -18.43 3.45 8.53
N LYS A 381 -19.09 4.57 8.23
CA LYS A 381 -18.40 5.83 7.90
C LYS A 381 -18.13 6.58 9.20
N PRO A 382 -16.87 6.91 9.55
CA PRO A 382 -16.59 7.74 10.72
C PRO A 382 -17.34 9.07 10.63
N LYS A 383 -17.86 9.58 11.76
CA LYS A 383 -18.49 10.90 11.81
C LYS A 383 -17.50 11.96 11.29
N PRO A 384 -17.82 12.71 10.21
CA PRO A 384 -16.93 13.78 9.73
C PRO A 384 -16.63 14.80 10.82
N LEU A 385 -15.42 15.35 10.81
CA LEU A 385 -15.04 16.43 11.73
C LEU A 385 -15.67 17.74 11.26
N THR A 386 -16.19 18.55 12.20
CA THR A 386 -16.64 19.92 11.90
C THR A 386 -15.61 20.94 12.37
N LEU A 387 -15.63 22.13 11.76
CA LEU A 387 -14.74 23.23 12.15
C LEU A 387 -14.95 23.67 13.60
N ASP A 388 -16.20 23.71 14.07
CA ASP A 388 -16.52 24.10 15.45
C ASP A 388 -16.06 23.05 16.47
N GLU A 389 -16.20 21.76 16.14
CA GLU A 389 -15.62 20.67 16.95
C GLU A 389 -14.09 20.83 17.06
N LEU A 390 -13.41 21.03 15.93
CA LEU A 390 -11.96 21.21 15.91
C LEU A 390 -11.51 22.45 16.68
N ARG A 391 -12.23 23.58 16.57
CA ARG A 391 -11.94 24.79 17.36
C ARG A 391 -12.13 24.56 18.85
N ALA A 392 -13.18 23.84 19.26
CA ALA A 392 -13.47 23.55 20.65
C ALA A 392 -12.41 22.66 21.32
N GLN A 393 -11.63 21.89 20.54
CA GLN A 393 -10.53 21.06 21.05
C GLN A 393 -9.30 21.86 21.51
N LYS A 394 -9.21 23.17 21.27
CA LYS A 394 -8.03 24.00 21.59
C LYS A 394 -7.44 23.77 22.99
N PRO A 395 -8.21 23.64 24.09
CA PRO A 395 -7.64 23.37 25.42
C PRO A 395 -6.85 22.06 25.50
N ARG A 396 -7.24 21.02 24.75
CA ARG A 396 -6.55 19.73 24.71
C ARG A 396 -5.22 19.79 23.96
N PHE A 397 -5.00 20.83 23.15
CA PHE A 397 -3.74 21.10 22.46
C PHE A 397 -2.87 22.15 23.18
N ALA A 398 -3.15 22.49 24.44
CA ALA A 398 -2.38 23.51 25.16
C ALA A 398 -0.87 23.21 25.21
N ALA A 399 -0.47 21.94 25.27
CA ALA A 399 0.93 21.50 25.22
C ALA A 399 1.52 21.42 23.79
N ALA A 400 0.70 21.54 22.75
CA ALA A 400 1.09 21.45 21.35
C ALA A 400 0.27 22.43 20.46
N PRO A 401 0.28 23.74 20.71
CA PRO A 401 -0.58 24.70 20.01
C PRO A 401 -0.33 24.75 18.49
N ALA A 402 0.93 24.59 18.06
CA ALA A 402 1.29 24.54 16.65
C ALA A 402 0.66 23.34 15.89
N LEU A 403 0.34 22.25 16.60
CA LEU A 403 -0.37 21.10 16.02
C LEU A 403 -1.85 21.42 15.80
N HIS A 404 -2.47 22.17 16.72
CA HIS A 404 -3.85 22.66 16.55
C HIS A 404 -3.98 23.62 15.37
N ASP A 405 -3.06 24.58 15.25
CA ASP A 405 -3.00 25.51 14.12
C ASP A 405 -2.82 24.76 12.79
N TYR A 406 -1.98 23.71 12.79
CA TYR A 406 -1.82 22.84 11.64
C TYR A 406 -3.12 22.10 11.27
N LEU A 407 -3.85 21.54 12.25
CA LEU A 407 -5.12 20.85 11.99
C LEU A 407 -6.19 21.80 11.44
N LEU A 408 -6.28 23.01 11.98
CA LEU A 408 -7.18 24.04 11.45
C LEU A 408 -6.82 24.40 10.01
N ALA A 409 -5.53 24.58 9.71
CA ALA A 409 -5.08 24.80 8.34
C ALA A 409 -5.37 23.60 7.44
N ALA A 410 -5.22 22.36 7.94
CA ALA A 410 -5.48 21.15 7.17
C ALA A 410 -6.97 21.03 6.84
N TYR A 411 -7.84 21.34 7.80
CA TYR A 411 -9.27 21.47 7.56
C TYR A 411 -9.55 22.48 6.43
N HIS A 412 -8.90 23.64 6.47
CA HIS A 412 -9.11 24.68 5.47
C HIS A 412 -8.63 24.30 4.06
N VAL A 413 -7.58 23.49 3.93
CA VAL A 413 -7.10 23.03 2.60
C VAL A 413 -7.89 21.82 2.10
N TYR A 414 -8.17 20.84 2.96
CA TYR A 414 -8.71 19.55 2.56
C TYR A 414 -10.24 19.51 2.57
N VAL A 415 -10.89 20.18 3.54
CA VAL A 415 -12.34 20.05 3.78
C VAL A 415 -13.11 21.21 3.16
N ASP A 416 -12.90 22.45 3.62
CA ASP A 416 -13.74 23.59 3.21
C ASP A 416 -13.16 24.43 2.05
N LYS A 417 -11.94 24.12 1.60
CA LYS A 417 -11.25 24.75 0.45
C LYS A 417 -11.05 26.26 0.60
N GLN A 418 -10.67 26.70 1.80
CA GLN A 418 -10.37 28.09 2.16
C GLN A 418 -8.84 28.31 2.36
N PRO A 419 -8.03 28.35 1.27
CA PRO A 419 -6.58 28.37 1.40
C PRO A 419 -6.02 29.66 2.04
N GLN A 420 -6.70 30.81 1.95
CA GLN A 420 -6.24 32.04 2.60
C GLN A 420 -6.29 31.94 4.13
N GLN A 421 -7.28 31.23 4.67
CA GLN A 421 -7.45 30.97 6.09
C GLN A 421 -6.34 30.03 6.57
N ALA A 422 -5.98 29.01 5.78
CA ALA A 422 -4.81 28.18 6.06
C ALA A 422 -3.51 29.00 6.08
N LEU A 423 -3.30 29.92 5.13
CA LEU A 423 -2.09 30.76 5.09
C LEU A 423 -1.94 31.68 6.31
N ALA A 424 -3.05 32.09 6.94
CA ALA A 424 -3.05 32.92 8.14
C ALA A 424 -2.63 32.14 9.40
N LEU A 425 -2.84 30.82 9.41
CA LEU A 425 -2.48 29.93 10.53
C LEU A 425 -1.06 29.35 10.39
N LEU A 426 -0.60 29.15 9.16
CA LEU A 426 0.64 28.44 8.89
C LEU A 426 1.89 29.34 9.00
N PRO A 427 2.96 28.87 9.64
CA PRO A 427 4.19 29.64 9.80
C PRO A 427 4.82 30.00 8.44
N SER A 428 5.38 31.20 8.34
CA SER A 428 6.03 31.69 7.11
C SER A 428 7.41 31.07 6.83
N SER A 429 8.01 30.43 7.83
CA SER A 429 9.33 29.76 7.79
C SER A 429 9.27 28.44 8.58
N PRO A 430 10.00 27.38 8.18
CA PRO A 430 10.03 26.09 8.87
C PRO A 430 10.69 26.09 10.27
N GLY A 431 11.27 27.20 10.74
CA GLY A 431 12.07 27.23 11.97
C GLY A 431 13.50 26.72 11.77
N ALA A 432 14.18 26.30 12.84
CA ALA A 432 15.60 25.91 12.81
C ALA A 432 15.87 24.52 12.20
N SER A 433 14.88 23.63 12.18
CA SER A 433 14.99 22.29 11.59
C SER A 433 13.70 21.91 10.87
N LEU A 434 13.82 21.32 9.68
CA LEU A 434 12.69 20.78 8.94
C LEU A 434 12.34 19.38 9.47
N ASP A 435 11.80 19.29 10.68
CA ASP A 435 11.19 18.04 11.17
C ASP A 435 9.89 17.71 10.41
N TYR A 436 9.25 16.58 10.70
CA TYR A 436 8.05 16.18 9.96
C TYR A 436 6.83 17.08 10.23
N LEU A 437 6.71 17.73 11.40
CA LEU A 437 5.63 18.69 11.64
C LEU A 437 5.88 19.99 10.85
N ALA A 438 7.10 20.52 10.89
CA ALA A 438 7.52 21.67 10.11
C ALA A 438 7.37 21.41 8.60
N LEU A 439 7.76 20.22 8.12
CA LEU A 439 7.52 19.81 6.74
C LEU A 439 6.02 19.77 6.42
N SER A 440 5.18 19.26 7.33
CA SER A 440 3.72 19.22 7.14
C SER A 440 3.12 20.62 7.04
N GLN A 441 3.51 21.52 7.92
CA GLN A 441 3.08 22.92 7.90
C GLN A 441 3.50 23.63 6.61
N GLN A 442 4.77 23.48 6.19
CA GLN A 442 5.25 24.13 4.98
C GLN A 442 4.69 23.51 3.70
N THR A 443 4.47 22.19 3.69
CA THR A 443 3.81 21.51 2.57
C THR A 443 2.39 22.03 2.40
N LEU A 444 1.64 22.12 3.49
CA LEU A 444 0.29 22.66 3.48
C LEU A 444 0.26 24.14 3.06
N ARG A 445 1.28 24.92 3.48
CA ARG A 445 1.43 26.32 3.09
C ARG A 445 1.65 26.45 1.59
N GLY A 446 2.52 25.63 1.01
CA GLY A 446 2.74 25.67 -0.44
C GLY A 446 1.51 25.22 -1.22
N PHE A 447 0.73 24.26 -0.71
CA PHE A 447 -0.57 23.92 -1.31
C PHE A 447 -1.53 25.10 -1.29
N ALA A 448 -1.68 25.75 -0.14
CA ALA A 448 -2.53 26.92 -0.01
C ALA A 448 -2.05 28.11 -0.86
N LEU A 449 -0.74 28.31 -1.05
CA LEU A 449 -0.20 29.32 -1.96
C LEU A 449 -0.57 29.03 -3.42
N GLU A 450 -0.46 27.79 -3.87
CA GLU A 450 -0.86 27.37 -5.22
C GLU A 450 -2.38 27.57 -5.43
N ASP A 451 -3.18 27.14 -4.47
CA ASP A 451 -4.65 27.22 -4.54
C ASP A 451 -5.17 28.66 -4.39
N SER A 452 -4.38 29.54 -3.77
CA SER A 452 -4.66 30.98 -3.69
C SER A 452 -4.18 31.76 -4.92
N GLY A 453 -3.79 31.09 -6.01
CA GLY A 453 -3.29 31.75 -7.23
C GLY A 453 -1.90 32.39 -7.08
N GLN A 454 -1.07 31.91 -6.14
CA GLN A 454 0.29 32.40 -5.89
C GLN A 454 1.37 31.33 -6.17
N PRO A 455 1.38 30.68 -7.36
CA PRO A 455 2.28 29.56 -7.65
C PRO A 455 3.77 29.95 -7.62
N ALA A 456 4.10 31.21 -7.94
CA ALA A 456 5.48 31.71 -7.87
C ALA A 456 6.00 31.76 -6.42
N LYS A 457 5.15 32.08 -5.44
CA LYS A 457 5.54 32.06 -4.02
C LYS A 457 5.67 30.63 -3.51
N ALA A 458 4.81 29.72 -3.97
CA ALA A 458 4.95 28.30 -3.66
C ALA A 458 6.26 27.73 -4.20
N ARG A 459 6.66 28.10 -5.42
CA ARG A 459 7.97 27.74 -5.99
C ARG A 459 9.13 28.18 -5.11
N GLN A 460 9.17 29.45 -4.74
CA GLN A 460 10.20 29.99 -3.85
C GLN A 460 10.21 29.28 -2.48
N LEU A 461 9.05 28.82 -2.01
CA LEU A 461 8.98 28.00 -0.81
C LEU A 461 9.65 26.64 -1.05
N TRP A 462 9.27 25.91 -2.09
CA TRP A 462 9.86 24.60 -2.42
C TRP A 462 11.38 24.66 -2.60
N GLU A 463 11.88 25.64 -3.35
CA GLU A 463 13.31 25.86 -3.58
C GLU A 463 14.07 26.08 -2.25
N ARG A 464 13.48 26.83 -1.31
CA ARG A 464 14.08 27.07 0.01
C ARG A 464 14.05 25.85 0.93
N LEU A 465 13.06 24.96 0.80
CA LEU A 465 12.92 23.78 1.67
C LEU A 465 13.81 22.62 1.24
N ILE A 466 14.03 22.40 -0.06
CA ILE A 466 14.85 21.28 -0.57
C ILE A 466 16.22 21.17 0.12
N PRO A 467 17.02 22.24 0.30
CA PRO A 467 18.31 22.13 1.00
C PRO A 467 18.20 21.86 2.51
N LEU A 468 17.01 22.01 3.10
CA LEU A 468 16.77 21.75 4.53
C LEU A 468 16.37 20.29 4.82
N ALA A 469 16.07 19.51 3.79
CA ALA A 469 15.65 18.12 3.92
C ALA A 469 16.78 17.24 4.49
N LYS A 470 16.53 16.65 5.66
CA LYS A 470 17.48 15.77 6.38
C LYS A 470 16.92 14.39 6.70
N PHE A 471 15.60 14.27 6.82
CA PHE A 471 14.95 13.03 7.19
C PHE A 471 14.50 12.22 5.96
N PRO A 472 14.25 10.90 6.12
CA PRO A 472 13.81 10.04 5.02
C PRO A 472 12.67 10.64 4.20
N LEU A 473 12.76 10.48 2.88
CA LEU A 473 11.73 10.85 1.89
C LEU A 473 11.40 12.36 1.78
N GLN A 474 11.84 13.21 2.70
CA GLN A 474 11.56 14.65 2.65
C GLN A 474 12.05 15.29 1.35
N ARG A 475 13.27 14.92 0.92
CA ARG A 475 13.88 15.53 -0.25
C ARG A 475 13.09 15.23 -1.53
N GLU A 476 12.76 13.96 -1.78
CA GLU A 476 12.01 13.61 -3.00
C GLU A 476 10.58 14.15 -2.97
N ALA A 477 9.94 14.24 -1.80
CA ALA A 477 8.65 14.91 -1.67
C ALA A 477 8.72 16.39 -2.11
N LEU A 478 9.74 17.12 -1.64
CA LEU A 478 9.93 18.53 -2.01
C LEU A 478 10.32 18.71 -3.47
N GLU A 479 11.15 17.81 -4.01
CA GLU A 479 11.48 17.80 -5.44
C GLU A 479 10.24 17.53 -6.30
N LEU A 480 9.33 16.63 -5.87
CA LEU A 480 8.07 16.36 -6.56
C LEU A 480 7.13 17.58 -6.53
N ALA A 481 7.02 18.26 -5.38
CA ALA A 481 6.24 19.50 -5.28
C ALA A 481 6.76 20.59 -6.23
N LEU A 482 8.09 20.79 -6.26
CA LEU A 482 8.72 21.76 -7.16
C LEU A 482 8.53 21.37 -8.63
N ALA A 483 8.66 20.09 -8.97
CA ALA A 483 8.51 19.60 -10.34
C ALA A 483 7.07 19.79 -10.86
N ILE A 484 6.06 19.49 -10.04
CA ILE A 484 4.65 19.73 -10.38
C ILE A 484 4.42 21.24 -10.60
N ASN A 485 4.94 22.08 -9.72
CA ASN A 485 4.80 23.54 -9.85
C ASN A 485 5.43 24.08 -11.14
N LEU A 486 6.65 23.64 -11.47
CA LEU A 486 7.36 24.03 -12.69
C LEU A 486 6.68 23.51 -13.96
N GLU A 487 6.15 22.27 -13.93
CA GLU A 487 5.38 21.70 -15.03
C GLU A 487 4.12 22.51 -15.32
N ARG A 488 3.36 22.89 -14.28
CA ARG A 488 2.17 23.74 -14.46
C ARG A 488 2.49 25.12 -15.03
N ALA A 489 3.71 25.61 -14.78
CA ALA A 489 4.21 26.84 -15.37
C ALA A 489 4.87 26.66 -16.74
N ALA A 490 4.84 25.45 -17.32
CA ALA A 490 5.53 25.08 -18.56
C ALA A 490 7.06 25.32 -18.53
N GLN A 491 7.69 25.30 -17.35
CA GLN A 491 9.12 25.53 -17.16
C GLN A 491 9.88 24.22 -16.93
N ILE A 492 9.88 23.35 -17.95
CA ILE A 492 10.49 22.01 -17.85
C ILE A 492 12.00 22.02 -18.11
N ALA A 493 12.47 22.74 -19.13
CA ALA A 493 13.89 22.72 -19.50
C ALA A 493 14.86 23.04 -18.34
N PRO A 494 14.60 24.01 -17.43
CA PRO A 494 15.46 24.29 -16.29
C PRO A 494 15.63 23.12 -15.30
N ILE A 495 14.69 22.17 -15.27
CA ILE A 495 14.74 20.99 -14.38
C ILE A 495 15.94 20.09 -14.73
N PHE A 496 16.37 20.10 -15.98
CA PHE A 496 17.47 19.30 -16.51
C PHE A 496 18.80 20.06 -16.59
N ALA A 497 18.79 21.35 -16.26
CA ALA A 497 20.02 22.15 -16.24
C ALA A 497 20.97 21.72 -15.10
N GLU A 498 22.25 22.03 -15.27
CA GLU A 498 23.24 21.89 -14.20
C GLU A 498 22.81 22.72 -12.96
N GLY A 499 23.03 22.18 -11.77
CA GLY A 499 22.65 22.84 -10.52
C GLY A 499 21.16 22.73 -10.15
N SER A 500 20.32 22.09 -10.97
CA SER A 500 18.91 21.85 -10.65
C SER A 500 18.71 21.19 -9.28
N LEU A 501 17.72 21.70 -8.53
CA LEU A 501 17.32 21.16 -7.23
C LEU A 501 16.58 19.83 -7.36
N ILE A 502 15.95 19.57 -8.50
CA ILE A 502 15.25 18.31 -8.82
C ILE A 502 16.27 17.34 -9.37
N ARG A 503 16.66 16.35 -8.56
CA ARG A 503 17.70 15.36 -8.85
C ARG A 503 17.16 13.94 -8.97
N SER A 504 15.96 13.67 -8.47
CA SER A 504 15.32 12.36 -8.57
C SER A 504 15.23 11.89 -10.03
N PRO A 505 15.84 10.74 -10.38
CA PRO A 505 15.73 10.16 -11.71
C PRO A 505 14.29 9.83 -12.09
N ALA A 506 13.46 9.36 -11.14
CA ALA A 506 12.05 9.06 -11.39
C ALA A 506 11.25 10.31 -11.81
N ILE A 507 11.43 11.43 -11.10
CA ILE A 507 10.75 12.70 -11.43
C ILE A 507 11.18 13.19 -12.82
N ARG A 508 12.48 13.18 -13.11
CA ARG A 508 13.02 13.60 -14.42
C ARG A 508 12.53 12.69 -15.54
N SER A 509 12.48 11.39 -15.30
CA SER A 509 11.97 10.37 -16.22
C SER A 509 10.52 10.65 -16.63
N ILE A 510 9.62 10.90 -15.67
CA ILE A 510 8.21 11.25 -15.94
C ILE A 510 8.11 12.50 -16.83
N LEU A 511 8.91 13.53 -16.55
CA LEU A 511 8.90 14.77 -17.32
C LEU A 511 9.41 14.60 -18.75
N LEU A 512 10.44 13.78 -18.98
CA LEU A 512 10.91 13.46 -20.33
C LEU A 512 9.78 12.81 -21.15
N GLN A 513 9.13 11.82 -20.56
CA GLN A 513 8.13 11.02 -21.26
C GLN A 513 6.86 11.83 -21.58
N HIS A 514 6.35 12.59 -20.61
CA HIS A 514 5.04 13.22 -20.73
C HIS A 514 5.09 14.70 -21.10
N ALA A 515 6.02 15.46 -20.52
CA ALA A 515 6.01 16.92 -20.61
C ALA A 515 6.98 17.51 -21.65
N ALA A 516 8.15 16.90 -21.84
CA ALA A 516 9.24 17.48 -22.63
C ALA A 516 8.92 17.72 -24.11
N ASP A 517 9.54 18.75 -24.68
CA ASP A 517 9.58 19.03 -26.11
C ASP A 517 10.70 18.25 -26.83
N ALA A 518 10.77 18.37 -28.15
CA ALA A 518 11.75 17.66 -28.96
C ALA A 518 13.20 18.09 -28.66
N ASP A 519 13.43 19.37 -28.35
CA ASP A 519 14.78 19.91 -28.17
C ASP A 519 15.38 19.51 -26.82
N LEU A 520 14.58 19.50 -25.76
CA LEU A 520 14.95 18.93 -24.46
C LEU A 520 15.25 17.44 -24.59
N LEU A 521 14.37 16.67 -25.25
CA LEU A 521 14.59 15.24 -25.44
C LEU A 521 15.88 14.96 -26.22
N ARG A 522 16.14 15.69 -27.30
CA ARG A 522 17.37 15.54 -28.10
C ARG A 522 18.61 15.93 -27.31
N ARG A 523 18.57 17.02 -26.54
CA ARG A 523 19.68 17.44 -25.67
C ARG A 523 19.99 16.38 -24.62
N GLU A 524 18.99 15.86 -23.91
CA GLU A 524 19.23 14.83 -22.90
C GLU A 524 19.68 13.50 -23.50
N ALA A 525 19.18 13.11 -24.68
CA ALA A 525 19.68 11.94 -25.40
C ALA A 525 21.19 12.03 -25.71
N GLN A 526 21.71 13.24 -25.95
CA GLN A 526 23.11 13.51 -26.27
C GLN A 526 23.99 13.83 -25.04
N ASN A 527 23.40 13.96 -23.85
CA ASN A 527 24.08 14.41 -22.63
C ASN A 527 25.01 13.32 -22.03
N ARG A 528 26.20 13.15 -22.60
CA ARG A 528 27.16 12.08 -22.23
C ARG A 528 27.60 12.10 -20.76
N THR A 529 27.52 13.25 -20.09
CA THR A 529 27.86 13.41 -18.67
C THR A 529 26.68 13.12 -17.73
N GLY A 530 25.47 12.98 -18.28
CA GLY A 530 24.25 12.68 -17.53
C GLY A 530 24.04 11.19 -17.25
N ASP A 531 22.91 10.89 -16.59
CA ASP A 531 22.48 9.53 -16.25
C ASP A 531 22.15 8.72 -17.52
N ALA A 532 22.75 7.54 -17.65
CA ALA A 532 22.60 6.69 -18.84
C ALA A 532 21.15 6.25 -19.10
N VAL A 533 20.40 5.92 -18.04
CA VAL A 533 19.00 5.50 -18.16
C VAL A 533 18.15 6.67 -18.63
N LEU A 534 18.37 7.88 -18.10
CA LEU A 534 17.65 9.08 -18.53
C LEU A 534 17.93 9.43 -20.00
N ARG A 535 19.16 9.25 -20.49
CA ARG A 535 19.48 9.44 -21.91
C ARG A 535 18.69 8.51 -22.81
N GLU A 536 18.62 7.23 -22.44
CA GLU A 536 17.87 6.23 -23.20
C GLU A 536 16.37 6.52 -23.20
N ILE A 537 15.80 6.92 -22.05
CA ILE A 537 14.40 7.35 -21.93
C ILE A 537 14.13 8.56 -22.84
N ALA A 538 15.03 9.54 -22.84
CA ALA A 538 14.90 10.72 -23.69
C ALA A 538 14.91 10.33 -25.18
N LEU A 539 15.86 9.49 -25.61
CA LEU A 539 15.96 9.06 -27.01
C LEU A 539 14.76 8.21 -27.44
N ALA A 540 14.35 7.24 -26.64
CA ALA A 540 13.19 6.40 -26.94
C ALA A 540 11.91 7.24 -27.03
N THR A 541 11.73 8.21 -26.13
CA THR A 541 10.59 9.13 -26.16
C THR A 541 10.63 10.03 -27.39
N LEU A 542 11.79 10.58 -27.75
CA LEU A 542 11.98 11.41 -28.95
C LEU A 542 11.55 10.66 -30.20
N LEU A 543 12.16 9.49 -30.43
CA LEU A 543 11.90 8.65 -31.60
C LEU A 543 10.43 8.23 -31.67
N TYR A 544 9.83 7.84 -30.54
CA TYR A 544 8.42 7.49 -30.46
C TYR A 544 7.52 8.68 -30.85
N LYS A 545 7.72 9.86 -30.26
CA LYS A 545 6.88 11.04 -30.51
C LYS A 545 7.07 11.58 -31.93
N GLU A 546 8.28 11.57 -32.47
CA GLU A 546 8.53 12.01 -33.84
C GLU A 546 7.87 11.10 -34.86
N LEU A 547 8.04 9.79 -34.71
CA LEU A 547 7.41 8.79 -35.58
C LEU A 547 5.88 8.90 -35.55
N THR A 548 5.30 8.96 -34.35
CA THR A 548 3.84 8.91 -34.18
C THR A 548 3.14 10.24 -34.47
N ARG A 549 3.86 11.35 -34.48
CA ARG A 549 3.32 12.70 -34.80
C ARG A 549 3.69 13.17 -36.20
N GLY A 550 4.14 12.26 -37.07
CA GLY A 550 4.41 12.53 -38.48
C GLY A 550 5.67 13.35 -38.75
N ARG A 551 6.60 13.45 -37.78
CA ARG A 551 7.88 14.15 -37.94
C ARG A 551 8.95 13.21 -38.52
N TYR A 552 8.63 12.56 -39.63
CA TYR A 552 9.47 11.49 -40.19
C TYR A 552 10.87 11.94 -40.61
N ALA A 553 11.05 13.21 -40.99
CA ALA A 553 12.37 13.75 -41.29
C ALA A 553 13.27 13.77 -40.05
N ALA A 554 12.77 14.37 -38.96
CA ALA A 554 13.50 14.44 -37.69
C ALA A 554 13.74 13.04 -37.12
N PHE A 555 12.75 12.15 -37.18
CA PHE A 555 12.90 10.75 -36.78
C PHE A 555 14.07 10.06 -37.48
N LEU A 556 14.22 10.25 -38.80
CA LEU A 556 15.30 9.64 -39.57
C LEU A 556 16.67 10.21 -39.20
N ASP A 557 16.74 11.50 -38.88
CA ASP A 557 17.97 12.17 -38.47
C ASP A 557 18.39 11.70 -37.05
N ASP A 558 17.45 11.69 -36.10
CA ASP A 558 17.70 11.29 -34.72
C ASP A 558 17.84 9.77 -34.52
N LEU A 559 17.39 8.95 -35.48
CA LEU A 559 17.63 7.50 -35.46
C LEU A 559 19.12 7.18 -35.44
N ALA A 560 19.98 8.07 -35.95
CA ALA A 560 21.43 7.94 -35.90
C ALA A 560 22.01 8.04 -34.47
N LEU A 561 21.23 8.53 -33.50
CA LEU A 561 21.63 8.59 -32.09
C LEU A 561 21.50 7.23 -31.38
N VAL A 562 20.82 6.24 -31.99
CA VAL A 562 20.70 4.90 -31.41
C VAL A 562 22.08 4.22 -31.40
N PRO A 563 22.57 3.75 -30.24
CA PRO A 563 23.88 3.12 -30.16
C PRO A 563 23.92 1.77 -30.90
N ALA A 564 25.12 1.32 -31.25
CA ALA A 564 25.33 0.04 -31.94
C ALA A 564 24.81 -1.17 -31.14
N SER A 565 24.82 -1.06 -29.81
CA SER A 565 24.24 -2.04 -28.88
C SER A 565 23.06 -1.40 -28.15
N PRO A 566 21.86 -1.38 -28.76
CA PRO A 566 20.68 -0.74 -28.18
C PRO A 566 20.11 -1.55 -27.01
N SER A 567 19.56 -0.84 -26.02
CA SER A 567 18.73 -1.43 -24.97
C SER A 567 17.39 -1.93 -25.52
N ASP A 568 16.66 -2.71 -24.72
CA ASP A 568 15.35 -3.25 -25.12
C ASP A 568 14.37 -2.16 -25.56
N ALA A 569 14.43 -0.98 -24.94
CA ALA A 569 13.62 0.17 -25.31
C ALA A 569 13.90 0.72 -26.72
N LEU A 570 15.12 0.52 -27.23
CA LEU A 570 15.58 1.08 -28.52
C LEU A 570 15.71 0.02 -29.63
N LYS A 571 15.75 -1.28 -29.28
CA LYS A 571 15.95 -2.39 -30.23
C LYS A 571 14.95 -2.37 -31.39
N SER A 572 13.69 -2.04 -31.13
CA SER A 572 12.62 -2.03 -32.13
C SER A 572 12.83 -1.00 -33.24
N TYR A 573 13.59 0.08 -32.99
CA TYR A 573 13.86 1.13 -33.97
C TYR A 573 14.93 0.76 -35.00
N VAL A 574 15.81 -0.19 -34.67
CA VAL A 574 16.94 -0.60 -35.52
C VAL A 574 16.89 -2.08 -35.94
N GLN A 575 15.81 -2.78 -35.57
CA GLN A 575 15.60 -4.17 -35.97
C GLN A 575 15.52 -4.30 -37.49
N LYS A 576 16.29 -5.24 -38.06
CA LYS A 576 16.23 -5.59 -39.48
C LYS A 576 15.04 -6.52 -39.71
N GLY A 577 14.15 -6.16 -40.63
CA GLY A 577 12.95 -6.94 -40.95
C GLY A 577 11.65 -6.33 -40.40
N GLY A 578 10.53 -6.97 -40.71
CA GLY A 578 9.22 -6.39 -40.55
C GLY A 578 8.57 -6.46 -39.18
N VAL A 579 7.90 -5.39 -38.79
CA VAL A 579 7.06 -5.32 -37.59
C VAL A 579 5.65 -5.77 -37.95
N GLY A 580 5.43 -7.09 -38.08
CA GLY A 580 4.14 -7.66 -38.52
C GLY A 580 3.76 -8.95 -37.79
N ASP A 581 2.44 -9.20 -37.63
CA ASP A 581 1.94 -10.58 -37.45
C ASP A 581 2.45 -11.43 -38.61
N ALA A 582 2.56 -12.74 -38.42
CA ALA A 582 2.98 -13.70 -39.44
C ALA A 582 2.17 -13.60 -40.77
N SER A 583 1.15 -12.76 -40.84
CA SER A 583 0.27 -12.50 -41.97
C SER A 583 0.35 -11.09 -42.62
N TYR A 584 0.84 -10.00 -41.99
CA TYR A 584 0.96 -8.68 -42.68
C TYR A 584 2.40 -8.15 -42.63
N ALA A 585 3.09 -8.18 -43.77
CA ALA A 585 4.50 -7.89 -43.86
C ALA A 585 4.78 -6.39 -43.96
N CYS A 586 5.25 -5.81 -42.85
CA CYS A 586 5.76 -4.44 -42.79
C CYS A 586 7.26 -4.36 -43.11
N PRO A 587 7.77 -3.28 -43.72
CA PRO A 587 9.21 -3.01 -43.77
C PRO A 587 9.81 -2.68 -42.39
N ALA A 588 11.12 -2.47 -42.33
CA ALA A 588 11.74 -1.89 -41.14
C ALA A 588 11.18 -0.48 -40.89
N ILE A 589 11.11 -0.06 -39.62
CA ILE A 589 10.44 1.21 -39.27
C ILE A 589 11.13 2.43 -39.89
N ARG A 590 12.44 2.36 -40.13
CA ARG A 590 13.20 3.35 -40.90
C ARG A 590 12.66 3.53 -42.33
N ASP A 591 12.39 2.43 -43.02
CA ASP A 591 11.90 2.45 -44.41
C ASP A 591 10.45 2.93 -44.48
N VAL A 592 9.64 2.56 -43.48
CA VAL A 592 8.28 3.08 -43.29
C VAL A 592 8.30 4.60 -43.11
N ALA A 593 9.16 5.12 -42.23
CA ALA A 593 9.31 6.56 -42.03
C ALA A 593 9.82 7.27 -43.29
N ALA A 594 10.78 6.70 -44.03
CA ALA A 594 11.25 7.26 -45.30
C ALA A 594 10.15 7.31 -46.36
N THR A 595 9.29 6.27 -46.42
CA THR A 595 8.13 6.23 -47.31
C THR A 595 7.13 7.32 -46.94
N LEU A 596 6.76 7.43 -45.67
CA LEU A 596 5.77 8.39 -45.21
C LEU A 596 6.28 9.84 -45.21
N LYS A 597 7.60 10.06 -45.14
CA LYS A 597 8.22 11.37 -45.39
C LYS A 597 7.94 11.86 -46.81
N ARG A 598 7.93 10.96 -47.79
CA ARG A 598 7.65 11.28 -49.21
C ARG A 598 6.16 11.27 -49.52
N THR A 599 5.43 10.30 -48.96
CA THR A 599 4.02 10.05 -49.24
C THR A 599 3.27 9.89 -47.91
N PRO A 600 2.81 10.98 -47.28
CA PRO A 600 2.24 10.95 -45.93
C PRO A 600 0.98 10.08 -45.75
N ASP A 601 0.24 9.85 -46.83
CA ASP A 601 -0.98 9.03 -46.84
C ASP A 601 -0.76 7.65 -47.51
N ASP A 602 0.49 7.18 -47.58
CA ASP A 602 0.81 5.83 -48.06
C ASP A 602 0.05 4.76 -47.24
N PRO A 603 -0.81 3.94 -47.86
CA PRO A 603 -1.68 3.01 -47.15
C PRO A 603 -0.92 1.99 -46.30
N LYS A 604 0.16 1.44 -46.86
CA LYS A 604 0.98 0.41 -46.20
C LYS A 604 1.79 1.01 -45.07
N GLY A 605 2.39 2.18 -45.28
CA GLY A 605 3.12 2.92 -44.26
C GLY A 605 2.24 3.25 -43.06
N LEU A 606 1.02 3.77 -43.28
CA LEU A 606 0.08 4.09 -42.21
C LEU A 606 -0.33 2.85 -41.40
N ASN A 607 -0.62 1.73 -42.07
CA ASN A 607 -0.89 0.45 -41.40
C ASN A 607 0.32 -0.02 -40.59
N CYS A 608 1.54 0.11 -41.13
CA CYS A 608 2.75 -0.35 -40.49
C CYS A 608 3.18 0.49 -39.28
N ILE A 609 2.93 1.80 -39.26
CA ILE A 609 3.10 2.59 -38.03
C ILE A 609 2.11 2.12 -36.95
N ALA A 610 0.86 1.86 -37.31
CA ALA A 610 -0.13 1.38 -36.35
C ALA A 610 0.26 0.00 -35.78
N GLU A 611 0.88 -0.87 -36.58
CA GLU A 611 1.47 -2.12 -36.11
C GLU A 611 2.70 -1.93 -35.24
N PHE A 612 3.57 -1.00 -35.61
CA PHE A 612 4.73 -0.65 -34.80
C PHE A 612 4.30 -0.25 -33.39
N VAL A 613 3.34 0.66 -33.28
CA VAL A 613 2.81 1.14 -32.00
C VAL A 613 2.11 0.04 -31.21
N ARG A 614 1.37 -0.87 -31.88
CA ARG A 614 0.74 -2.00 -31.18
C ARG A 614 1.78 -2.93 -30.54
N ARG A 615 2.84 -3.25 -31.29
CA ARG A 615 3.85 -4.24 -30.87
C ARG A 615 4.90 -3.64 -29.94
N ASN A 616 5.13 -2.34 -30.08
CA ASN A 616 6.05 -1.56 -29.29
C ASN A 616 5.25 -0.42 -28.68
N PRO A 617 4.34 -0.72 -27.74
CA PRO A 617 3.70 0.34 -26.97
C PRO A 617 4.80 1.19 -26.31
N PRO A 618 4.52 2.47 -26.04
CA PRO A 618 5.50 3.35 -25.42
C PRO A 618 6.01 2.70 -24.13
N VAL A 619 7.32 2.45 -24.09
CA VAL A 619 8.01 1.61 -23.09
C VAL A 619 7.72 2.07 -21.66
N TYR A 620 7.50 3.36 -21.47
CA TYR A 620 7.33 3.97 -20.16
C TYR A 620 5.94 4.59 -19.91
N GLY A 621 4.95 4.22 -20.73
CA GLY A 621 3.58 4.74 -20.62
C GLY A 621 3.29 5.80 -21.68
N GLY A 622 2.16 5.64 -22.36
CA GLY A 622 1.73 6.58 -23.39
C GLY A 622 1.01 7.78 -22.81
N ASP A 623 0.65 8.70 -23.71
CA ASP A 623 -0.40 9.69 -23.44
C ASP A 623 -1.81 9.04 -23.34
N ASP A 624 -1.93 7.76 -23.69
CA ASP A 624 -3.16 6.96 -23.63
C ASP A 624 -3.24 6.22 -22.29
N PRO A 625 -4.33 6.40 -21.50
CA PRO A 625 -4.49 5.78 -20.19
C PRO A 625 -4.47 4.24 -20.19
N LEU A 626 -4.56 3.58 -21.36
CA LEU A 626 -4.70 2.13 -21.47
C LEU A 626 -3.41 1.37 -21.85
N PHE A 627 -2.29 2.04 -22.14
CA PHE A 627 -1.03 1.36 -22.46
C PHE A 627 0.16 1.84 -21.63
N GLY A 628 0.70 0.89 -20.85
CA GLY A 628 1.82 1.07 -19.94
C GLY A 628 1.35 1.15 -18.50
N LEU A 629 1.26 0.00 -17.83
CA LEU A 629 1.21 -0.10 -16.38
C LEU A 629 2.58 0.31 -15.81
N SER A 630 2.97 1.57 -16.00
CA SER A 630 3.85 2.20 -15.03
C SER A 630 2.94 2.66 -13.88
N PRO A 631 3.18 2.21 -12.64
CA PRO A 631 2.50 2.65 -11.43
C PRO A 631 2.35 4.18 -11.30
N ALA A 632 3.20 4.94 -11.98
CA ALA A 632 3.22 6.39 -11.99
C ALA A 632 2.41 7.02 -13.15
N ASN A 633 1.37 6.37 -13.69
CA ASN A 633 0.53 6.97 -14.75
C ASN A 633 -0.14 8.26 -14.23
N PRO A 634 0.30 9.47 -14.66
CA PRO A 634 -0.17 10.74 -14.11
C PRO A 634 -1.66 10.97 -14.32
N ARG A 635 -2.22 10.34 -15.37
CA ARG A 635 -3.57 10.61 -15.88
C ARG A 635 -4.64 9.74 -15.28
N MET A 636 -4.29 8.65 -14.60
CA MET A 636 -5.27 7.83 -13.88
C MET A 636 -5.96 8.66 -12.78
N TRP A 637 -5.18 9.47 -12.05
CA TRP A 637 -5.66 10.35 -10.98
C TRP A 637 -6.11 11.76 -11.45
N ALA A 638 -5.58 12.24 -12.59
CA ALA A 638 -6.01 13.49 -13.22
C ALA A 638 -7.31 13.37 -14.05
N SER A 639 -7.92 12.18 -14.11
CA SER A 639 -9.17 11.93 -14.85
C SER A 639 -10.40 12.66 -14.28
N LYS A 640 -10.30 13.16 -13.03
CA LYS A 640 -11.25 14.15 -12.50
C LYS A 640 -10.83 15.54 -12.98
N LYS A 641 -11.76 16.24 -13.65
CA LYS A 641 -11.59 17.62 -14.14
C LYS A 641 -11.07 18.60 -13.07
N ASP A 642 -11.35 18.31 -11.80
CA ASP A 642 -10.95 19.07 -10.61
C ASP A 642 -10.00 18.28 -9.67
N GLY A 643 -9.34 17.24 -10.19
CA GLY A 643 -8.40 16.43 -9.45
C GLY A 643 -7.10 17.19 -9.10
N PRO A 644 -6.40 16.80 -8.03
CA PRO A 644 -5.18 17.46 -7.63
C PRO A 644 -4.09 17.32 -8.72
N PRO A 645 -3.21 18.32 -8.87
CA PRO A 645 -2.20 18.29 -9.90
C PRO A 645 -1.24 17.12 -9.70
N SER A 646 -1.08 16.30 -10.74
CA SER A 646 -0.09 15.22 -10.80
C SER A 646 1.01 15.54 -11.83
N LEU A 647 2.24 15.14 -11.55
CA LEU A 647 3.40 15.31 -12.42
C LEU A 647 3.24 14.49 -13.70
N GLY A 648 3.41 15.11 -14.86
CA GLY A 648 3.24 14.48 -16.18
C GLY A 648 1.81 14.59 -16.72
N SER A 649 0.90 15.25 -15.98
CA SER A 649 -0.49 15.44 -16.44
C SER A 649 -0.73 16.78 -17.12
N ALA A 650 0.25 17.69 -17.15
CA ALA A 650 0.13 18.91 -17.95
C ALA A 650 0.17 18.59 -19.47
N PRO A 651 -0.32 19.50 -20.33
CA PRO A 651 -0.18 19.35 -21.77
C PRO A 651 1.29 19.17 -22.17
N SER A 652 1.56 18.17 -23.01
CA SER A 652 2.90 17.91 -23.54
C SER A 652 3.41 19.13 -24.32
N GLN A 653 4.66 19.55 -24.09
CA GLN A 653 5.31 20.61 -24.87
C GLN A 653 5.79 20.14 -26.23
N PHE A 654 5.83 18.83 -26.45
CA PHE A 654 6.01 18.27 -27.79
C PHE A 654 4.75 18.62 -28.62
N PRO A 655 4.86 19.27 -29.79
CA PRO A 655 3.67 19.65 -30.56
C PRO A 655 3.01 18.47 -31.28
N GLY A 656 1.70 18.55 -31.50
CA GLY A 656 0.90 17.54 -32.19
C GLY A 656 0.05 16.70 -31.24
N ARG A 657 -1.08 16.20 -31.75
CA ARG A 657 -2.02 15.38 -30.98
C ARG A 657 -1.46 13.99 -30.69
N ASN A 658 -1.94 13.38 -29.61
CA ASN A 658 -1.61 12.00 -29.27
C ASN A 658 -2.00 11.08 -30.41
N TYR A 659 -1.13 10.14 -30.74
CA TYR A 659 -1.37 9.19 -31.81
C TYR A 659 -2.34 8.11 -31.37
N THR A 660 -3.38 7.91 -32.16
CA THR A 660 -4.33 6.82 -32.01
C THR A 660 -4.21 5.91 -33.23
N ARG A 661 -4.03 4.61 -33.00
CA ARG A 661 -3.88 3.62 -34.09
C ARG A 661 -5.10 3.65 -35.03
N ILE A 662 -6.28 3.89 -34.46
CA ILE A 662 -7.54 3.96 -35.22
C ILE A 662 -7.52 5.04 -36.31
N ASP A 663 -6.81 6.15 -36.11
CA ASP A 663 -6.77 7.23 -37.09
C ASP A 663 -5.97 6.84 -38.34
N SER A 664 -4.87 6.09 -38.18
CA SER A 664 -4.16 5.50 -39.31
C SER A 664 -5.07 4.55 -40.10
N TYR A 665 -5.77 3.65 -39.42
CA TYR A 665 -6.69 2.73 -40.09
C TYR A 665 -7.82 3.47 -40.81
N ARG A 666 -8.40 4.50 -40.20
CA ARG A 666 -9.46 5.32 -40.83
C ARG A 666 -8.98 6.03 -42.10
N LYS A 667 -7.76 6.57 -42.11
CA LYS A 667 -7.15 7.16 -43.32
C LYS A 667 -7.05 6.14 -44.45
N VAL A 668 -6.56 4.93 -44.14
CA VAL A 668 -6.43 3.84 -45.12
C VAL A 668 -7.80 3.38 -45.64
N ILE A 669 -8.80 3.25 -44.75
CA ILE A 669 -10.18 2.88 -45.10
C ILE A 669 -10.82 3.91 -46.04
N GLY A 670 -10.54 5.19 -45.81
CA GLY A 670 -11.05 6.31 -46.61
C GLY A 670 -10.33 6.50 -47.96
N ASN A 671 -9.13 5.93 -48.12
CA ASN A 671 -8.37 6.05 -49.36
C ASN A 671 -8.90 5.06 -50.43
N ALA A 672 -9.62 5.58 -51.43
CA ALA A 672 -10.18 4.78 -52.50
C ALA A 672 -9.12 4.14 -53.42
N GLN A 673 -7.91 4.71 -53.45
CA GLN A 673 -6.77 4.23 -54.24
C GLN A 673 -5.87 3.26 -53.45
N ALA A 674 -6.20 2.97 -52.18
CA ALA A 674 -5.42 2.03 -51.39
C ALA A 674 -5.49 0.62 -52.00
N PRO A 675 -4.37 -0.12 -52.04
CA PRO A 675 -4.38 -1.52 -52.44
C PRO A 675 -5.40 -2.33 -51.63
N ALA A 676 -6.04 -3.30 -52.29
CA ALA A 676 -7.15 -4.05 -51.70
C ALA A 676 -6.76 -4.75 -50.37
N ASP A 677 -5.54 -5.31 -50.28
CA ASP A 677 -5.07 -5.97 -49.05
C ASP A 677 -4.85 -4.98 -47.91
N ASP A 678 -4.26 -3.81 -48.18
CA ASP A 678 -4.02 -2.76 -47.17
C ASP A 678 -5.34 -2.21 -46.61
N ARG A 679 -6.34 -2.02 -47.48
CA ARG A 679 -7.67 -1.55 -47.09
C ARG A 679 -8.45 -2.61 -46.31
N ALA A 680 -8.37 -3.88 -46.73
CA ALA A 680 -8.95 -5.00 -45.98
C ALA A 680 -8.29 -5.18 -44.60
N TYR A 681 -6.97 -5.03 -44.50
CA TYR A 681 -6.24 -5.08 -43.25
C TYR A 681 -6.65 -3.95 -42.29
N ALA A 682 -6.75 -2.71 -42.79
CA ALA A 682 -7.16 -1.57 -41.99
C ALA A 682 -8.58 -1.74 -41.42
N LEU A 683 -9.54 -2.24 -42.22
CA LEU A 683 -10.89 -2.57 -41.75
C LEU A 683 -10.85 -3.64 -40.65
N TYR A 684 -10.07 -4.70 -40.84
CA TYR A 684 -9.90 -5.77 -39.87
C TYR A 684 -9.38 -5.25 -38.53
N ARG A 685 -8.32 -4.43 -38.56
CA ARG A 685 -7.74 -3.87 -37.33
C ARG A 685 -8.65 -2.84 -36.67
N ALA A 686 -9.33 -2.00 -37.44
CA ALA A 686 -10.29 -1.02 -36.92
C ALA A 686 -11.44 -1.69 -36.15
N VAL A 687 -11.92 -2.86 -36.59
CA VAL A 687 -12.92 -3.63 -35.83
C VAL A 687 -12.30 -4.28 -34.59
N ARG A 688 -11.11 -4.88 -34.71
CA ARG A 688 -10.43 -5.53 -33.56
C ARG A 688 -10.02 -4.57 -32.46
N CYS A 689 -9.85 -3.29 -32.77
CA CYS A 689 -9.62 -2.26 -31.76
C CYS A 689 -10.66 -2.28 -30.64
N PHE A 690 -11.91 -2.68 -30.92
CA PHE A 690 -13.01 -2.70 -29.96
C PHE A 690 -13.29 -4.09 -29.36
N ALA A 691 -12.49 -5.10 -29.70
CA ALA A 691 -12.68 -6.47 -29.24
C ALA A 691 -11.90 -6.72 -27.92
N PRO A 692 -12.40 -7.57 -27.01
CA PRO A 692 -13.74 -8.17 -26.97
C PRO A 692 -14.78 -7.33 -26.21
N ALA A 693 -14.36 -6.26 -25.51
CA ALA A 693 -15.17 -5.58 -24.50
C ALA A 693 -16.01 -4.40 -25.02
N GLY A 694 -15.95 -4.06 -26.31
CA GLY A 694 -16.68 -2.94 -26.91
C GLY A 694 -16.02 -1.57 -26.71
N TYR A 695 -14.99 -1.47 -25.87
CA TYR A 695 -14.13 -0.28 -25.72
C TYR A 695 -12.87 -0.43 -26.58
N SER A 696 -12.40 0.68 -27.14
CA SER A 696 -11.24 0.73 -28.02
C SER A 696 -9.92 0.77 -27.25
N GLU A 697 -9.05 -0.19 -27.53
CA GLU A 697 -7.63 -0.15 -27.17
C GLU A 697 -6.76 0.60 -28.19
N CYS A 698 -7.36 1.20 -29.23
CA CYS A 698 -6.65 1.93 -30.29
C CYS A 698 -6.90 3.45 -30.27
N GLY A 699 -7.69 3.94 -29.30
CA GLY A 699 -8.35 5.25 -29.33
C GLY A 699 -9.67 5.24 -30.15
N GLY A 700 -10.41 6.34 -30.13
CA GLY A 700 -11.69 6.46 -30.86
C GLY A 700 -12.89 5.82 -30.16
N ASN A 701 -12.92 5.85 -28.82
CA ASN A 701 -14.05 5.36 -28.02
C ASN A 701 -15.38 6.06 -28.33
N ASP A 702 -15.30 7.29 -28.83
CA ASP A 702 -16.40 8.12 -29.33
C ASP A 702 -16.99 7.65 -30.67
N ILE A 703 -16.30 6.75 -31.40
CA ILE A 703 -16.76 6.26 -32.70
C ILE A 703 -18.05 5.43 -32.52
N PRO A 704 -19.17 5.79 -33.18
CA PRO A 704 -20.44 5.09 -32.98
C PRO A 704 -20.41 3.61 -33.39
N THR A 705 -21.15 2.76 -32.68
CA THR A 705 -21.32 1.33 -32.99
C THR A 705 -21.76 1.10 -34.44
N ARG A 706 -22.59 2.00 -35.01
CA ARG A 706 -22.99 1.92 -36.41
C ARG A 706 -21.80 1.98 -37.38
N THR A 707 -20.84 2.87 -37.14
CA THR A 707 -19.64 3.02 -37.96
C THR A 707 -18.76 1.78 -37.87
N ARG A 708 -18.61 1.22 -36.66
CA ARG A 708 -17.86 -0.03 -36.41
C ARG A 708 -18.48 -1.21 -37.17
N LYS A 709 -19.81 -1.35 -37.11
CA LYS A 709 -20.57 -2.36 -37.85
C LYS A 709 -20.45 -2.18 -39.37
N GLN A 710 -20.44 -0.93 -39.84
CA GLN A 710 -20.22 -0.63 -41.25
C GLN A 710 -18.85 -1.13 -41.71
N TRP A 711 -17.78 -0.91 -40.94
CA TRP A 711 -16.45 -1.45 -41.29
C TRP A 711 -16.43 -2.97 -41.38
N PHE A 712 -17.07 -3.67 -40.43
CA PHE A 712 -17.20 -5.13 -40.49
C PHE A 712 -17.94 -5.59 -41.76
N ASN A 713 -19.08 -4.97 -42.05
CA ASN A 713 -19.88 -5.31 -43.24
C ASN A 713 -19.10 -5.03 -44.53
N THR A 714 -18.40 -3.88 -44.61
CA THR A 714 -17.56 -3.53 -45.76
C THR A 714 -16.43 -4.55 -45.95
N LEU A 715 -15.76 -4.98 -44.87
CA LEU A 715 -14.73 -6.02 -44.95
C LEU A 715 -15.28 -7.32 -45.54
N LYS A 716 -16.44 -7.76 -45.05
CA LYS A 716 -17.09 -9.01 -45.48
C LYS A 716 -17.61 -8.94 -46.91
N ALA A 717 -18.19 -7.81 -47.32
CA ALA A 717 -18.81 -7.67 -48.63
C ALA A 717 -17.80 -7.35 -49.75
N ALA A 718 -16.89 -6.41 -49.52
CA ALA A 718 -15.96 -5.94 -50.55
C ALA A 718 -14.68 -6.79 -50.65
N TYR A 719 -14.30 -7.48 -49.56
CA TYR A 719 -13.06 -8.27 -49.49
C TYR A 719 -13.27 -9.70 -48.96
N PRO A 720 -14.30 -10.45 -49.42
CA PRO A 720 -14.70 -11.75 -48.82
C PRO A 720 -13.62 -12.82 -48.90
N ARG A 721 -12.73 -12.75 -49.91
CA ARG A 721 -11.62 -13.69 -50.11
C ARG A 721 -10.33 -13.28 -49.41
N SER A 722 -10.29 -12.10 -48.76
CA SER A 722 -9.13 -11.71 -47.96
C SER A 722 -9.04 -12.59 -46.71
N LYS A 723 -7.82 -12.98 -46.33
CA LYS A 723 -7.58 -13.70 -45.07
C LYS A 723 -8.08 -12.92 -43.85
N TRP A 724 -8.07 -11.60 -43.93
CA TRP A 724 -8.58 -10.70 -42.90
C TRP A 724 -10.08 -10.87 -42.69
N ALA A 725 -10.86 -10.84 -43.77
CA ALA A 725 -12.30 -11.10 -43.72
C ALA A 725 -12.61 -12.51 -43.24
N GLN A 726 -11.84 -13.52 -43.66
CA GLN A 726 -12.04 -14.92 -43.25
C GLN A 726 -11.73 -15.12 -41.76
N SER A 727 -10.67 -14.49 -41.24
CA SER A 727 -10.25 -14.61 -39.84
C SER A 727 -11.17 -13.89 -38.84
N LEU A 728 -11.82 -12.80 -39.25
CA LEU A 728 -12.72 -12.04 -38.37
C LEU A 728 -14.13 -12.62 -38.39
N GLN A 729 -14.38 -13.66 -37.58
CA GLN A 729 -15.66 -14.38 -37.60
C GLN A 729 -16.85 -13.56 -37.06
N TYR A 730 -16.62 -12.81 -35.98
CA TYR A 730 -17.68 -12.12 -35.24
C TYR A 730 -17.51 -10.59 -35.28
N TYR A 731 -18.64 -9.90 -35.09
CA TYR A 731 -18.70 -8.48 -34.77
C TYR A 731 -18.91 -8.34 -33.26
N TRP A 732 -18.10 -7.51 -32.60
CA TRP A 732 -18.09 -7.28 -31.15
C TRP A 732 -18.87 -6.02 -30.79
#